data_AF-A0A915UAW4-F1
#
_entry.id   AF-A0A915UAW4-F1
#
_cell.length_a   1.000
_cell.length_b   1.000
_cell.length_c   1.000
_cell.angle_alpha   90.00
_cell.angle_beta   90.00
_cell.angle_gamma   90.00
#
_symmetry.space_group_name_H-M   'P 1'
#
loop_
_entity.id
_entity.type
_entity.pdbx_description
1 polymer ?
#
loop_
_entity_poly.entity_id
_entity_poly.type
_entity_poly.pdbx_seq_one_letter_code
_entity_poly.pdbx_strand_id
1 'polypeptide(L)'
;MNTRAHLQAIFTCILFAQQSQGAESRHTMPVDLKTRVVVNETAYIPSQCYTKTKATGRQKQDYNPCYVCHTRSPEPNYINDQDLQLAYSFPEPALVNPWSNLFEDRTERIQLIADQEIEHYIRQSNYLDSDGNIILNRRLRNLPPAWDYNNNGRWDGYTPDCWFQFDDLGFDRTPEGGYSGWRAFAYYPFPGTFWPTNGSTDDVLIRLPESFRNNEQGIFDLTVYRINLAIVEALITKRDVATLPVDEHQFGVDLDKDGRLGMAERIVFDWEPRENRTMSYVGQAKIDQEQGRVHLAAGLFPEGTEFLHSVRYIDSTPEGAIVLAARMKELRYMKKRTWKTYAALEESAINEIKEKDDFPDRTRQFIGNPEQGINNDDGWLLQGFIEDDSGNLRPQSFEETAYCIGCHGGTGATTDSVYGFPRKLDSSQYQEGWYHWSRKGLAGLNEPKVELRGAGVYYEYSYYLMYNRSGSEFRENPELEKKFFTPNSTVRPDMLNRLHDDISILLNPSKERALLLNKAYRTIVADQDFIYGREPNVAPVANVHREVEQDQPTGVKQPTSMNRFGGRFGEHGPGPVQTPLSVMEKKRGKEQKIFGKGMNGPNGRKYEVDWQGIIHKSRYSLDIPGVHFTFPPRITLPTRFIVPLGKNRVCYTCHRLEYPSIPEAALLVEAFKPAAGKGKMPPEMTRLTKDPGQDLHGKWSPDNSRIVFVSNRSGSDQLWLMDADGKNQRQLTSGPTMAAWPEWSPDGSRLVFWSYNPAAKIYGIEMVSAEGREENRNRKILVQSHSMLDRPTFHPDGEYIAYGAVTEGNWDIWLINPDTGKKWRLTSDPQMETNPLWRPDGKALAFKVAPGGEYSLTEEYFMTFEKGYQNPTIYRWKGPESLQMSGWSPDGRKITYTAEIISDSSGEDRVTYAAMVSDICLKDGQAIAQNSKILSKNKTLGDRGPVFSPDGEKIAFWSWDTSGNGTLWLHDLKTSGLTRLTNGGADMYPQWSMDGKKLLFTSTRSGNQDLVLLSLQKTLRQQLRSTNP
;
A
#
# COMPACT_ATOMS: atom_id res chain seq x y z
N MET A 1 -39.68 54.32 27.42
CA MET A 1 -38.52 53.47 27.05
C MET A 1 -38.98 52.30 26.16
N ASN A 2 -39.75 52.59 25.11
CA ASN A 2 -40.46 51.58 24.31
C ASN A 2 -40.23 51.80 22.81
N THR A 3 -38.97 52.01 22.43
CA THR A 3 -38.59 52.35 21.04
C THR A 3 -37.42 51.51 20.50
N ARG A 4 -36.58 50.87 21.35
CA ARG A 4 -35.47 50.02 20.88
C ARG A 4 -35.90 48.61 20.44
N ALA A 5 -36.86 47.99 21.14
CA ALA A 5 -37.34 46.65 20.78
C ALA A 5 -38.18 46.63 19.49
N HIS A 6 -38.91 47.71 19.20
CA HIS A 6 -39.67 47.82 17.94
C HIS A 6 -38.79 48.17 16.73
N LEU A 7 -37.72 48.93 16.91
CA LEU A 7 -36.76 49.20 15.82
C LEU A 7 -35.94 47.96 15.43
N GLN A 8 -35.61 47.10 16.40
CA GLN A 8 -34.91 45.83 16.11
C GLN A 8 -35.83 44.84 15.40
N ALA A 9 -37.09 44.68 15.82
CA ALA A 9 -38.05 43.82 15.14
C ALA A 9 -38.41 44.30 13.71
N ILE A 10 -38.46 45.62 13.47
CA ILE A 10 -38.68 46.18 12.13
C ILE A 10 -37.43 46.02 11.25
N PHE A 11 -36.21 46.14 11.79
CA PHE A 11 -34.98 45.84 11.04
C PHE A 11 -34.87 44.36 10.68
N THR A 12 -35.22 43.45 11.59
CA THR A 12 -35.22 42.01 11.33
C THR A 12 -36.31 41.62 10.32
N CYS A 13 -37.50 42.23 10.36
CA CYS A 13 -38.54 41.99 9.35
C CYS A 13 -38.21 42.60 7.98
N ILE A 14 -37.48 43.72 7.89
CA ILE A 14 -37.05 44.29 6.61
C ILE A 14 -35.90 43.46 5.99
N LEU A 15 -34.99 42.92 6.81
CA LEU A 15 -33.95 41.97 6.36
C LEU A 15 -34.54 40.62 5.93
N PHE A 16 -35.54 40.09 6.63
CA PHE A 16 -36.25 38.87 6.24
C PHE A 16 -37.15 39.09 5.00
N ALA A 17 -37.78 40.25 4.84
CA ALA A 17 -38.57 40.57 3.65
C ALA A 17 -37.69 40.78 2.41
N GLN A 18 -36.46 41.29 2.55
CA GLN A 18 -35.48 41.35 1.45
C GLN A 18 -34.91 39.97 1.09
N GLN A 19 -34.82 39.03 2.04
CA GLN A 19 -34.43 37.64 1.75
C GLN A 19 -35.55 36.82 1.06
N SER A 20 -36.83 37.15 1.29
CA SER A 20 -37.95 36.44 0.63
C SER A 20 -38.45 37.07 -0.68
N GLN A 21 -38.02 38.29 -1.02
CA GLN A 21 -38.34 38.97 -2.29
C GLN A 21 -37.17 39.07 -3.27
N GLY A 22 -36.02 38.46 -2.97
CA GLY A 22 -34.77 38.60 -3.74
C GLY A 22 -34.36 37.41 -4.61
N ALA A 23 -35.30 36.55 -5.03
CA ALA A 23 -34.97 35.43 -5.94
C ALA A 23 -34.85 35.87 -7.41
N GLU A 24 -35.41 37.03 -7.79
CA GLU A 24 -35.43 37.49 -9.19
C GLU A 24 -34.39 38.58 -9.54
N SER A 25 -33.44 38.92 -8.66
CA SER A 25 -32.47 40.01 -8.96
C SER A 25 -31.01 39.80 -8.53
N ARG A 26 -30.55 38.56 -8.30
CA ARG A 26 -29.12 38.32 -7.94
C ARG A 26 -28.13 38.49 -9.10
N HIS A 27 -28.62 38.69 -10.32
CA HIS A 27 -27.78 38.70 -11.52
C HIS A 27 -27.26 40.10 -11.85
N THR A 28 -25.95 40.18 -12.13
CA THR A 28 -25.24 41.24 -12.90
C THR A 28 -24.58 42.43 -12.17
N MET A 29 -24.14 42.32 -10.91
CA MET A 29 -23.12 43.28 -10.44
C MET A 29 -21.72 42.83 -10.92
N PRO A 30 -20.98 43.68 -11.65
CA PRO A 30 -19.63 43.35 -12.09
C PRO A 30 -18.71 43.15 -10.88
N VAL A 31 -17.87 42.11 -10.93
CA VAL A 31 -16.88 41.82 -9.87
C VAL A 31 -15.89 42.97 -9.76
N ASP A 32 -15.82 43.60 -8.58
CA ASP A 32 -14.85 44.66 -8.31
C ASP A 32 -13.49 44.05 -7.94
N LEU A 33 -12.51 44.20 -8.82
CA LEU A 33 -11.15 43.70 -8.63
C LEU A 33 -10.21 44.75 -8.01
N LYS A 34 -10.71 45.96 -7.72
CA LYS A 34 -9.95 47.04 -7.07
C LYS A 34 -10.18 47.12 -5.56
N THR A 35 -11.15 46.39 -5.04
CA THR A 35 -11.48 46.39 -3.62
C THR A 35 -10.82 45.24 -2.86
N ARG A 36 -10.51 45.50 -1.59
CA ARG A 36 -10.16 44.49 -0.58
C ARG A 36 -11.30 44.23 0.40
N VAL A 37 -12.42 44.94 0.25
CA VAL A 37 -13.62 44.74 1.05
C VAL A 37 -14.25 43.43 0.61
N VAL A 38 -14.45 42.52 1.57
CA VAL A 38 -15.03 41.19 1.34
C VAL A 38 -16.46 41.16 1.85
N VAL A 39 -17.30 40.34 1.22
CA VAL A 39 -18.65 40.02 1.69
C VAL A 39 -18.57 38.92 2.75
N ASN A 40 -17.70 37.93 2.54
CA ASN A 40 -17.40 36.88 3.50
C ASN A 40 -16.01 37.10 4.13
N GLU A 41 -15.99 37.63 5.36
CA GLU A 41 -14.75 37.82 6.15
C GLU A 41 -14.03 36.51 6.50
N THR A 42 -14.72 35.37 6.35
CA THR A 42 -14.23 34.03 6.64
C THR A 42 -14.08 33.17 5.39
N ALA A 43 -13.87 33.80 4.23
CA ALA A 43 -13.71 33.09 2.95
C ALA A 43 -12.58 32.04 2.95
N TYR A 44 -11.63 32.14 3.86
CA TYR A 44 -10.57 31.14 4.09
C TYR A 44 -11.03 29.89 4.85
N ILE A 45 -12.29 29.79 5.29
CA ILE A 45 -12.89 28.57 5.85
C ILE A 45 -13.72 27.91 4.73
N PRO A 46 -13.18 26.90 4.02
CA PRO A 46 -13.81 26.35 2.83
C PRO A 46 -15.17 25.70 3.12
N SER A 47 -15.94 25.48 2.06
CA SER A 47 -17.31 24.96 2.16
C SER A 47 -17.37 23.55 2.78
N GLN A 48 -16.30 22.78 2.61
CA GLN A 48 -16.06 21.46 3.17
C GLN A 48 -16.09 21.44 4.71
N CYS A 49 -15.69 22.53 5.38
CA CYS A 49 -15.64 22.61 6.84
C CYS A 49 -17.03 22.50 7.51
N TYR A 50 -18.10 22.79 6.76
CA TYR A 50 -19.48 22.76 7.26
C TYR A 50 -20.15 21.39 7.11
N THR A 51 -19.43 20.34 6.66
CA THR A 51 -20.01 19.00 6.52
C THR A 51 -20.55 18.47 7.84
N LYS A 52 -21.75 17.85 7.82
CA LYS A 52 -22.33 17.15 8.96
C LYS A 52 -21.60 15.82 9.19
N THR A 53 -21.14 15.58 10.40
CA THR A 53 -20.40 14.35 10.75
C THR A 53 -21.27 13.30 11.45
N LYS A 54 -22.33 13.72 12.15
CA LYS A 54 -23.21 12.78 12.87
C LYS A 54 -24.09 11.97 11.93
N ALA A 55 -24.14 10.65 12.15
CA ALA A 55 -25.04 9.79 11.39
C ALA A 55 -26.50 9.97 11.84
N THR A 56 -27.43 10.09 10.89
CA THR A 56 -28.88 10.16 11.16
C THR A 56 -29.56 8.80 10.92
N GLY A 57 -30.47 8.39 11.80
CA GLY A 57 -31.30 7.17 11.62
C GLY A 57 -30.76 5.90 12.29
N ARG A 58 -30.95 4.71 11.67
CA ARG A 58 -30.55 3.39 12.24
C ARG A 58 -29.04 3.10 12.20
N GLN A 59 -28.23 4.03 11.69
CA GLN A 59 -26.77 3.87 11.62
C GLN A 59 -26.12 4.16 12.99
N LYS A 60 -25.08 3.39 13.35
CA LYS A 60 -24.44 3.44 14.68
C LYS A 60 -23.10 4.19 14.72
N GLN A 61 -22.57 4.65 13.59
CA GLN A 61 -21.20 5.19 13.49
C GLN A 61 -21.18 6.50 12.70
N ASP A 62 -20.53 7.52 13.27
CA ASP A 62 -20.37 8.85 12.69
C ASP A 62 -19.33 8.89 11.57
N TYR A 63 -19.44 9.90 10.69
CA TYR A 63 -18.52 10.16 9.59
C TYR A 63 -17.39 11.08 10.05
N ASN A 64 -16.19 10.87 9.52
CA ASN A 64 -15.06 11.77 9.76
C ASN A 64 -14.31 11.99 8.43
N PRO A 65 -14.68 12.99 7.61
CA PRO A 65 -13.86 13.44 6.49
C PRO A 65 -12.78 14.46 6.93
N CYS A 66 -12.93 15.07 8.11
CA CYS A 66 -12.07 16.14 8.62
C CYS A 66 -10.60 15.70 8.79
N TYR A 67 -10.35 14.42 9.06
CA TYR A 67 -8.99 13.88 9.21
C TYR A 67 -8.11 14.01 7.96
N VAL A 68 -8.71 14.24 6.79
CA VAL A 68 -7.95 14.41 5.54
C VAL A 68 -7.15 15.72 5.58
N CYS A 69 -7.71 16.77 6.17
CA CYS A 69 -7.09 18.09 6.28
C CYS A 69 -6.45 18.32 7.65
N HIS A 70 -7.14 17.92 8.73
CA HIS A 70 -6.75 18.18 10.10
C HIS A 70 -5.99 16.98 10.66
N THR A 71 -4.67 17.03 10.63
CA THR A 71 -3.79 15.93 11.04
C THR A 71 -2.72 16.43 11.99
N ARG A 72 -1.88 15.51 12.46
CA ARG A 72 -0.61 15.91 13.06
C ARG A 72 0.37 16.20 11.94
N SER A 73 0.89 17.41 11.86
CA SER A 73 1.83 17.78 10.80
C SER A 73 3.19 17.11 10.95
N PRO A 74 3.81 16.71 9.82
CA PRO A 74 5.24 16.46 9.79
C PRO A 74 6.00 17.80 9.81
N GLU A 75 7.06 17.88 10.61
CA GLU A 75 8.01 19.00 10.59
C GLU A 75 8.48 19.26 9.14
N PRO A 76 8.64 20.51 8.67
CA PRO A 76 8.55 21.77 9.41
C PRO A 76 7.18 22.46 9.34
N ASN A 77 6.09 21.69 9.13
CA ASN A 77 4.76 22.18 9.42
C ASN A 77 4.45 21.91 10.91
N TYR A 78 4.08 22.96 11.65
CA TYR A 78 3.83 22.91 13.10
C TYR A 78 2.35 23.11 13.46
N ILE A 79 1.47 23.21 12.45
CA ILE A 79 0.01 23.34 12.62
C ILE A 79 -0.56 21.98 13.04
N ASN A 80 -0.62 21.72 14.35
CA ASN A 80 -1.10 20.46 14.90
C ASN A 80 -2.59 20.54 15.27
N ASP A 81 -3.45 20.55 14.26
CA ASP A 81 -4.88 20.92 14.33
C ASP A 81 -5.86 19.73 14.37
N GLN A 82 -5.36 18.53 14.66
CA GLN A 82 -6.14 17.28 14.70
C GLN A 82 -7.38 17.32 15.63
N ASP A 83 -7.38 18.19 16.64
CA ASP A 83 -8.48 18.41 17.57
C ASP A 83 -9.71 19.06 16.91
N LEU A 84 -9.52 19.78 15.80
CA LEU A 84 -10.62 20.31 14.97
C LEU A 84 -11.52 19.22 14.37
N GLN A 85 -11.12 17.95 14.44
CA GLN A 85 -11.99 16.82 14.11
C GLN A 85 -13.13 16.63 15.13
N LEU A 86 -13.00 17.15 16.36
CA LEU A 86 -13.91 16.85 17.48
C LEU A 86 -15.05 17.86 17.65
N ALA A 87 -14.84 19.11 17.20
CA ALA A 87 -15.80 20.20 17.35
C ALA A 87 -15.67 21.24 16.24
N TYR A 88 -16.77 21.89 15.88
CA TYR A 88 -16.79 23.03 14.97
C TYR A 88 -16.38 24.30 15.72
N SER A 89 -15.07 24.58 15.73
CA SER A 89 -14.49 25.73 16.45
C SER A 89 -14.24 26.91 15.48
N PHE A 90 -15.34 27.55 15.08
CA PHE A 90 -15.36 28.69 14.14
C PHE A 90 -15.45 30.04 14.86
N PRO A 91 -14.91 31.13 14.26
CA PRO A 91 -15.18 32.49 14.73
C PRO A 91 -16.67 32.85 14.50
N GLU A 92 -17.22 33.78 15.29
CA GLU A 92 -18.65 34.18 15.23
C GLU A 92 -19.19 34.40 13.79
N PRO A 93 -18.52 35.12 12.87
CA PRO A 93 -19.04 35.33 11.52
C PRO A 93 -19.19 34.05 10.68
N ALA A 94 -18.46 32.98 11.02
CA ALA A 94 -18.51 31.67 10.35
C ALA A 94 -19.51 30.70 11.00
N LEU A 95 -20.23 31.09 12.04
CA LEU A 95 -21.28 30.24 12.63
C LEU A 95 -22.47 30.09 11.67
N VAL A 96 -22.69 31.05 10.78
CA VAL A 96 -23.65 30.95 9.66
C VAL A 96 -22.87 30.59 8.40
N ASN A 97 -23.25 29.50 7.74
CA ASN A 97 -22.58 29.03 6.53
C ASN A 97 -22.74 30.05 5.38
N PRO A 98 -21.65 30.70 4.93
CA PRO A 98 -21.72 31.74 3.89
C PRO A 98 -21.83 31.15 2.47
N TRP A 99 -21.64 29.85 2.31
CA TRP A 99 -21.56 29.16 1.01
C TRP A 99 -22.95 28.84 0.44
N SER A 100 -23.70 29.88 0.09
CA SER A 100 -25.12 29.73 -0.31
C SER A 100 -25.33 28.91 -1.58
N ASN A 101 -24.33 28.81 -2.46
CA ASN A 101 -24.41 28.01 -3.69
C ASN A 101 -24.59 26.51 -3.40
N LEU A 102 -24.19 26.03 -2.21
CA LEU A 102 -24.45 24.65 -1.78
C LEU A 102 -25.95 24.34 -1.66
N PHE A 103 -26.79 25.36 -1.46
CA PHE A 103 -28.21 25.21 -1.13
C PHE A 103 -29.15 25.60 -2.26
N GLU A 104 -28.62 26.14 -3.36
CA GLU A 104 -29.41 26.59 -4.49
C GLU A 104 -29.86 25.40 -5.34
N ASP A 105 -31.13 25.40 -5.76
CA ASP A 105 -31.63 24.40 -6.71
C ASP A 105 -31.44 24.89 -8.14
N ARG A 106 -30.45 24.30 -8.81
CA ARG A 106 -30.12 24.59 -10.21
C ARG A 106 -30.57 23.49 -11.16
N THR A 107 -31.33 22.50 -10.68
CA THR A 107 -31.64 21.27 -11.42
C THR A 107 -32.33 21.56 -12.76
N GLU A 108 -33.30 22.48 -12.79
CA GLU A 108 -33.98 22.89 -14.03
C GLU A 108 -33.03 23.56 -15.02
N ARG A 109 -32.19 24.49 -14.55
CA ARG A 109 -31.17 25.18 -15.39
C ARG A 109 -30.15 24.20 -15.96
N ILE A 110 -29.74 23.21 -15.18
CA ILE A 110 -28.83 22.14 -15.62
C ILE A 110 -29.47 21.30 -16.72
N GLN A 111 -30.75 20.96 -16.60
CA GLN A 111 -31.48 20.17 -17.60
C GLN A 111 -31.70 20.92 -18.91
N LEU A 112 -31.79 22.26 -18.88
CA LEU A 112 -31.96 23.09 -20.07
C LEU A 112 -30.70 23.19 -20.94
N ILE A 113 -29.51 22.96 -20.39
CA ILE A 113 -28.25 22.97 -21.16
C ILE A 113 -28.14 21.66 -21.94
N ALA A 114 -28.06 21.72 -23.27
CA ALA A 114 -27.95 20.53 -24.10
C ALA A 114 -26.58 19.85 -23.94
N ASP A 115 -26.52 18.51 -24.08
CA ASP A 115 -25.25 17.77 -23.99
C ASP A 115 -24.25 18.22 -25.08
N GLN A 116 -24.71 18.42 -26.32
CA GLN A 116 -23.83 18.89 -27.39
C GLN A 116 -23.31 20.31 -27.15
N GLU A 117 -24.11 21.16 -26.50
CA GLU A 117 -23.72 22.53 -26.17
C GLU A 117 -22.57 22.53 -25.15
N ILE A 118 -22.72 21.77 -24.05
CA ILE A 118 -21.67 21.70 -23.04
C ILE A 118 -20.41 20.98 -23.54
N GLU A 119 -20.55 19.92 -24.34
CA GLU A 119 -19.40 19.24 -24.97
C GLU A 119 -18.63 20.19 -25.90
N HIS A 120 -19.34 20.99 -26.71
CA HIS A 120 -18.70 21.98 -27.56
C HIS A 120 -17.98 23.05 -26.74
N TYR A 121 -18.64 23.54 -25.68
CA TYR A 121 -18.08 24.56 -24.79
C TYR A 121 -16.76 24.11 -24.15
N ILE A 122 -16.72 22.93 -23.51
CA ILE A 122 -15.53 22.44 -22.79
C ILE A 122 -14.34 22.09 -23.71
N ARG A 123 -14.61 21.79 -24.98
CA ARG A 123 -13.58 21.49 -26.00
C ARG A 123 -12.94 22.75 -26.60
N GLN A 124 -13.54 23.92 -26.39
CA GLN A 124 -12.94 25.19 -26.78
C GLN A 124 -12.00 25.70 -25.68
N SER A 125 -10.73 25.83 -26.03
CA SER A 125 -9.72 26.47 -25.19
C SER A 125 -10.09 27.94 -24.91
N ASN A 126 -10.06 28.34 -23.64
CA ASN A 126 -10.12 29.73 -23.20
C ASN A 126 -8.76 30.27 -22.72
N TYR A 127 -7.69 29.49 -22.93
CA TYR A 127 -6.33 29.82 -22.50
C TYR A 127 -5.38 30.05 -23.69
N LEU A 128 -5.40 29.15 -24.68
CA LEU A 128 -4.69 29.30 -25.96
C LEU A 128 -5.65 29.67 -27.08
N ASP A 129 -5.26 30.63 -27.93
CA ASP A 129 -5.97 30.93 -29.19
C ASP A 129 -5.62 29.93 -30.31
N SER A 130 -6.23 30.10 -31.49
CA SER A 130 -6.02 29.21 -32.65
C SER A 130 -4.60 29.20 -33.18
N ASP A 131 -3.81 30.25 -32.88
CA ASP A 131 -2.42 30.38 -33.29
C ASP A 131 -1.46 29.85 -32.19
N GLY A 132 -2.00 29.31 -31.10
CA GLY A 132 -1.23 28.79 -29.97
C GLY A 132 -0.70 29.87 -29.01
N ASN A 133 -1.19 31.11 -29.10
CA ASN A 133 -0.79 32.17 -28.19
C ASN A 133 -1.63 32.16 -26.91
N ILE A 134 -1.00 32.53 -25.79
CA ILE A 134 -1.68 32.63 -24.50
C ILE A 134 -2.57 33.88 -24.47
N ILE A 135 -3.90 33.67 -24.45
CA ILE A 135 -4.93 34.72 -24.48
C ILE A 135 -4.76 35.67 -23.29
N LEU A 136 -4.61 35.12 -22.09
CA LEU A 136 -4.51 35.89 -20.86
C LEU A 136 -3.24 36.76 -20.82
N ASN A 137 -2.11 36.27 -21.33
CA ASN A 137 -0.88 37.05 -21.46
C ASN A 137 -1.10 38.32 -22.30
N ARG A 138 -1.78 38.19 -23.45
CA ARG A 138 -2.14 39.34 -24.31
C ARG A 138 -3.07 40.33 -23.59
N ARG A 139 -4.06 39.82 -22.83
CA ARG A 139 -4.98 40.67 -22.05
C ARG A 139 -4.24 41.43 -20.94
N LEU A 140 -3.29 40.80 -20.24
CA LEU A 140 -2.53 41.45 -19.16
C LEU A 140 -1.53 42.48 -19.68
N ARG A 141 -0.96 42.28 -20.88
CA ARG A 141 -0.15 43.31 -21.57
C ARG A 141 -0.98 44.52 -21.98
N ASN A 142 -2.24 44.31 -22.36
CA ASN A 142 -3.21 45.35 -22.67
C ASN A 142 -4.20 45.52 -21.50
N LEU A 143 -3.65 45.82 -20.32
CA LEU A 143 -4.35 45.74 -19.04
C LEU A 143 -5.69 46.51 -19.04
N PRO A 144 -6.83 45.83 -18.84
CA PRO A 144 -8.10 46.50 -18.65
C PRO A 144 -8.06 47.42 -17.42
N PRO A 145 -8.58 48.66 -17.48
CA PRO A 145 -8.58 49.57 -16.34
C PRO A 145 -9.25 49.01 -15.09
N ALA A 146 -10.19 48.07 -15.24
CA ALA A 146 -10.86 47.39 -14.12
C ALA A 146 -9.95 46.41 -13.36
N TRP A 147 -8.85 45.95 -13.98
CA TRP A 147 -7.91 44.99 -13.40
C TRP A 147 -6.66 45.65 -12.81
N ASP A 148 -6.44 46.92 -13.13
CA ASP A 148 -5.34 47.74 -12.64
C ASP A 148 -5.66 48.29 -11.24
N TYR A 149 -5.25 47.55 -10.21
CA TYR A 149 -5.56 47.84 -8.82
C TYR A 149 -4.92 49.17 -8.38
N ASN A 150 -3.68 49.43 -8.80
CA ASN A 150 -2.91 50.61 -8.38
C ASN A 150 -2.96 51.79 -9.38
N ASN A 151 -3.64 51.63 -10.51
CA ASN A 151 -3.79 52.61 -11.59
C ASN A 151 -2.46 53.02 -12.25
N ASN A 152 -1.50 52.10 -12.34
CA ASN A 152 -0.18 52.37 -12.96
C ASN A 152 -0.10 51.99 -14.45
N GLY A 153 -1.15 51.36 -15.00
CA GLY A 153 -1.25 50.90 -16.38
C GLY A 153 -0.45 49.64 -16.71
N ARG A 154 0.00 48.87 -15.71
CA ARG A 154 0.85 47.69 -15.86
C ARG A 154 0.40 46.59 -14.91
N TRP A 155 0.49 45.33 -15.33
CA TRP A 155 0.20 44.19 -14.47
C TRP A 155 1.42 43.83 -13.62
N ASP A 156 1.33 43.98 -12.30
CA ASP A 156 2.45 43.72 -11.37
C ASP A 156 2.53 42.25 -10.87
N GLY A 157 1.60 41.38 -11.29
CA GLY A 157 1.49 39.98 -10.88
C GLY A 157 2.13 38.96 -11.81
N TYR A 158 1.73 37.70 -11.64
CA TYR A 158 2.10 36.63 -12.55
C TYR A 158 1.46 36.83 -13.92
N THR A 159 2.28 36.78 -14.97
CA THR A 159 1.82 36.79 -16.36
C THR A 159 2.00 35.38 -16.93
N PRO A 160 0.92 34.69 -17.34
CA PRO A 160 1.01 33.31 -17.80
C PRO A 160 1.99 33.11 -18.96
N ASP A 161 2.89 32.14 -18.80
CA ASP A 161 3.97 31.80 -19.72
C ASP A 161 4.19 30.29 -19.87
N CYS A 162 3.18 29.49 -19.54
CA CYS A 162 3.15 28.05 -19.80
C CYS A 162 2.28 27.75 -21.04
N TRP A 163 2.80 26.99 -21.99
CA TRP A 163 2.07 26.64 -23.22
C TRP A 163 1.33 25.30 -23.12
N PHE A 164 1.53 24.54 -22.04
CA PHE A 164 1.00 23.18 -21.85
C PHE A 164 1.42 22.22 -22.99
N GLN A 165 2.64 22.40 -23.51
CA GLN A 165 3.23 21.58 -24.56
C GLN A 165 4.39 20.78 -23.97
N PHE A 166 4.09 19.62 -23.40
CA PHE A 166 5.08 18.84 -22.65
C PHE A 166 5.88 17.90 -23.53
N ASP A 167 7.19 17.83 -23.34
CA ASP A 167 8.02 16.75 -23.85
C ASP A 167 7.86 15.44 -23.04
N ASP A 168 8.60 14.40 -23.44
CA ASP A 168 8.55 13.09 -22.77
C ASP A 168 9.22 13.08 -21.39
N LEU A 169 9.72 14.21 -20.89
CA LEU A 169 10.25 14.34 -19.53
C LEU A 169 9.38 15.27 -18.66
N GLY A 170 8.22 15.66 -19.19
CA GLY A 170 7.25 16.54 -18.54
C GLY A 170 7.60 18.02 -18.61
N PHE A 171 8.61 18.44 -19.37
CA PHE A 171 8.96 19.86 -19.50
C PHE A 171 8.13 20.56 -20.56
N ASP A 172 7.62 21.74 -20.21
CA ASP A 172 6.85 22.59 -21.11
C ASP A 172 7.76 23.27 -22.14
N ARG A 173 7.33 23.22 -23.40
CA ARG A 173 8.03 23.73 -24.58
C ARG A 173 7.45 25.07 -25.03
N THR A 174 8.33 25.99 -25.42
CA THR A 174 7.90 27.24 -26.06
C THR A 174 7.65 27.02 -27.56
N PRO A 175 6.86 27.87 -28.23
CA PRO A 175 6.64 27.79 -29.69
C PRO A 175 7.94 27.84 -30.52
N GLU A 176 8.99 28.46 -29.99
CA GLU A 176 10.31 28.57 -30.62
C GLU A 176 11.18 27.32 -30.41
N GLY A 177 10.66 26.28 -29.73
CA GLY A 177 11.37 25.03 -29.43
C GLY A 177 12.22 25.06 -28.16
N GLY A 178 12.15 26.15 -27.38
CA GLY A 178 12.83 26.29 -26.09
C GLY A 178 12.09 25.62 -24.93
N TYR A 179 12.49 25.95 -23.70
CA TYR A 179 11.85 25.52 -22.46
C TYR A 179 11.32 26.73 -21.69
N SER A 180 10.05 26.72 -21.27
CA SER A 180 9.50 27.79 -20.40
C SER A 180 10.01 27.70 -18.95
N GLY A 181 10.59 26.54 -18.61
CA GLY A 181 11.01 26.21 -17.25
C GLY A 181 9.94 25.51 -16.42
N TRP A 182 8.68 25.48 -16.88
CA TRP A 182 7.65 24.70 -16.21
C TRP A 182 7.86 23.20 -16.45
N ARG A 183 7.64 22.40 -15.41
CA ARG A 183 7.62 20.94 -15.50
C ARG A 183 6.39 20.37 -14.82
N ALA A 184 5.63 19.56 -15.54
CA ALA A 184 4.49 18.84 -14.99
C ALA A 184 4.96 17.64 -14.17
N PHE A 185 4.20 17.32 -13.12
CA PHE A 185 4.32 16.06 -12.41
C PHE A 185 2.93 15.49 -12.13
N ALA A 186 2.83 14.17 -12.21
CA ALA A 186 1.64 13.44 -11.84
C ALA A 186 1.62 13.21 -10.33
N TYR A 187 0.43 13.22 -9.73
CA TYR A 187 0.27 13.11 -8.29
C TYR A 187 -1.02 12.40 -7.92
N TYR A 188 -1.13 11.92 -6.68
CA TYR A 188 -2.34 11.32 -6.14
C TYR A 188 -3.36 12.41 -5.76
N PRO A 189 -4.57 12.45 -6.36
CA PRO A 189 -5.59 13.43 -5.99
C PRO A 189 -5.92 13.39 -4.49
N PHE A 190 -6.20 14.56 -3.93
CA PHE A 190 -6.53 14.68 -2.51
C PHE A 190 -7.93 14.10 -2.23
N PRO A 191 -8.17 13.34 -1.14
CA PRO A 191 -9.47 12.70 -0.89
C PRO A 191 -10.65 13.68 -0.77
N GLY A 192 -11.83 13.29 -1.26
CA GLY A 192 -13.08 14.04 -1.07
C GLY A 192 -13.55 14.84 -2.30
N THR A 193 -14.08 16.06 -2.09
CA THR A 193 -14.58 16.95 -3.17
C THR A 193 -13.52 17.31 -4.22
N PHE A 194 -12.24 17.07 -3.92
CA PHE A 194 -11.11 17.28 -4.83
C PHE A 194 -10.93 16.17 -5.88
N TRP A 195 -11.81 15.16 -5.91
CA TRP A 195 -11.78 14.11 -6.94
C TRP A 195 -12.48 14.51 -8.25
N PRO A 196 -12.04 13.98 -9.41
CA PRO A 196 -12.70 14.23 -10.69
C PRO A 196 -14.16 13.75 -10.73
N THR A 197 -14.50 12.70 -9.98
CA THR A 197 -15.89 12.24 -9.79
C THR A 197 -16.81 13.26 -9.11
N ASN A 198 -16.25 14.31 -8.52
CA ASN A 198 -16.94 15.43 -7.90
C ASN A 198 -16.75 16.75 -8.67
N GLY A 199 -16.11 16.72 -9.84
CA GLY A 199 -15.93 17.89 -10.71
C GLY A 199 -14.58 18.60 -10.59
N SER A 200 -13.70 18.09 -9.73
CA SER A 200 -12.36 18.64 -9.50
C SER A 200 -11.33 17.84 -10.29
N THR A 201 -10.94 18.39 -11.44
CA THR A 201 -10.00 17.75 -12.37
C THR A 201 -8.94 18.75 -12.73
N ASP A 202 -7.69 18.43 -12.42
CA ASP A 202 -6.61 19.39 -12.51
C ASP A 202 -5.25 18.76 -12.86
N ASP A 203 -4.27 19.63 -13.03
CA ASP A 203 -2.85 19.32 -13.15
C ASP A 203 -2.02 20.28 -12.28
N VAL A 204 -0.77 19.91 -12.00
CA VAL A 204 0.17 20.78 -11.29
C VAL A 204 1.53 20.76 -11.99
N LEU A 205 2.12 21.95 -12.10
CA LEU A 205 3.45 22.18 -12.63
C LEU A 205 4.29 22.89 -11.58
N ILE A 206 5.59 22.61 -11.59
CA ILE A 206 6.60 23.28 -10.76
C ILE A 206 7.59 24.01 -11.66
N ARG A 207 8.08 25.16 -11.21
CA ARG A 207 9.23 25.85 -11.78
C ARG A 207 10.18 26.30 -10.68
N LEU A 208 11.45 25.91 -10.78
CA LEU A 208 12.50 26.42 -9.89
C LEU A 208 13.08 27.74 -10.43
N PRO A 209 13.69 28.58 -9.58
CA PRO A 209 14.35 29.83 -10.01
C PRO A 209 15.41 29.61 -11.09
N GLU A 210 15.76 30.65 -11.84
CA GLU A 210 16.77 30.57 -12.91
C GLU A 210 18.10 29.94 -12.49
N SER A 211 18.61 30.26 -11.29
CA SER A 211 19.87 29.69 -10.81
C SER A 211 19.84 28.17 -10.63
N PHE A 212 18.67 27.57 -10.38
CA PHE A 212 18.50 26.12 -10.29
C PHE A 212 18.45 25.44 -11.66
N ARG A 213 18.26 26.22 -12.72
CA ARG A 213 18.14 25.76 -14.10
C ARG A 213 19.41 25.96 -14.92
N ASN A 214 20.37 26.71 -14.38
CA ASN A 214 21.55 27.15 -15.10
C ASN A 214 22.81 26.45 -14.60
N ASN A 215 23.74 26.15 -15.50
CA ASN A 215 25.09 25.72 -15.17
C ASN A 215 25.88 26.83 -14.45
N GLU A 216 27.12 26.54 -14.05
CA GLU A 216 27.98 27.48 -13.32
C GLU A 216 28.33 28.77 -14.09
N GLN A 217 28.08 28.82 -15.40
CA GLN A 217 28.26 30.02 -16.24
C GLN A 217 26.97 30.83 -16.39
N GLY A 218 25.88 30.44 -15.72
CA GLY A 218 24.59 31.11 -15.81
C GLY A 218 23.80 30.81 -17.08
N ILE A 219 24.15 29.74 -17.82
CA ILE A 219 23.46 29.30 -19.04
C ILE A 219 22.51 28.16 -18.70
N PHE A 220 21.27 28.19 -19.23
CA PHE A 220 20.28 27.13 -19.03
C PHE A 220 20.83 25.75 -19.42
N ASP A 221 20.70 24.79 -18.51
CA ASP A 221 21.13 23.41 -18.66
C ASP A 221 20.06 22.46 -18.11
N LEU A 222 19.49 21.66 -19.01
CA LEU A 222 18.41 20.73 -18.66
C LEU A 222 18.85 19.66 -17.67
N THR A 223 20.11 19.21 -17.73
CA THR A 223 20.65 18.20 -16.82
C THR A 223 20.75 18.79 -15.41
N VAL A 224 21.31 19.99 -15.27
CA VAL A 224 21.35 20.73 -14.00
C VAL A 224 19.95 20.89 -13.43
N TYR A 225 18.98 21.29 -14.27
CA TYR A 225 17.62 21.50 -13.80
C TYR A 225 16.97 20.21 -13.29
N ARG A 226 17.15 19.10 -14.01
CA ARG A 226 16.63 17.79 -13.62
C ARG A 226 17.21 17.31 -12.29
N ILE A 227 18.51 17.47 -12.08
CA ILE A 227 19.20 17.09 -10.83
C ILE A 227 18.67 17.95 -9.68
N ASN A 228 18.60 19.27 -9.85
CA ASN A 228 18.10 20.17 -8.80
C ASN A 228 16.62 19.90 -8.44
N LEU A 229 15.78 19.52 -9.41
CA LEU A 229 14.42 19.05 -9.12
C LEU A 229 14.40 17.76 -8.29
N ALA A 230 15.28 16.80 -8.59
CA ALA A 230 15.39 15.56 -7.81
C ALA A 230 15.92 15.81 -6.38
N ILE A 231 16.84 16.77 -6.21
CA ILE A 231 17.31 17.22 -4.89
C ILE A 231 16.17 17.87 -4.10
N VAL A 232 15.39 18.76 -4.73
CA VAL A 232 14.20 19.35 -4.10
C VAL A 232 13.18 18.26 -3.74
N GLU A 233 12.96 17.29 -4.61
CA GLU A 233 12.10 16.13 -4.33
C GLU A 233 12.60 15.34 -3.09
N ALA A 234 13.90 15.07 -3.00
CA ALA A 234 14.49 14.37 -1.86
C ALA A 234 14.34 15.16 -0.55
N LEU A 235 14.58 16.47 -0.59
CA LEU A 235 14.42 17.35 0.58
C LEU A 235 12.98 17.45 1.06
N ILE A 236 12.02 17.63 0.14
CA ILE A 236 10.60 17.80 0.47
C ILE A 236 10.00 16.48 0.98
N THR A 237 10.32 15.37 0.32
CA THR A 237 9.81 14.05 0.72
C THR A 237 10.59 13.44 1.89
N LYS A 238 11.79 13.96 2.17
CA LYS A 238 12.74 13.47 3.19
C LYS A 238 13.17 12.03 2.94
N ARG A 239 13.44 11.71 1.66
CA ARG A 239 13.70 10.35 1.17
C ARG A 239 14.65 10.38 -0.01
N ASP A 240 15.29 9.24 -0.23
CA ASP A 240 16.03 8.97 -1.45
C ASP A 240 15.14 9.08 -2.69
N VAL A 241 15.69 9.68 -3.75
CA VAL A 241 15.00 9.85 -5.03
C VAL A 241 15.84 9.23 -6.13
N ALA A 242 15.26 8.30 -6.89
CA ALA A 242 15.92 7.76 -8.08
C ALA A 242 16.10 8.85 -9.14
N THR A 243 17.18 8.77 -9.91
CA THR A 243 17.43 9.66 -11.04
C THR A 243 18.04 8.85 -12.19
N LEU A 244 17.96 9.36 -13.42
CA LEU A 244 18.82 8.87 -14.49
C LEU A 244 20.30 8.99 -14.06
N PRO A 245 21.19 8.09 -14.52
CA PRO A 245 22.60 8.12 -14.13
C PRO A 245 23.25 9.50 -14.32
N VAL A 246 23.89 9.99 -13.26
CA VAL A 246 24.58 11.29 -13.21
C VAL A 246 26.05 11.04 -12.91
N ASP A 247 26.93 11.65 -13.70
CA ASP A 247 28.36 11.68 -13.42
C ASP A 247 28.67 12.84 -12.46
N GLU A 248 28.92 12.52 -11.21
CA GLU A 248 29.14 13.47 -10.12
C GLU A 248 30.43 14.28 -10.28
N HIS A 249 31.40 13.76 -11.05
CA HIS A 249 32.63 14.50 -11.33
C HIS A 249 32.36 15.82 -12.06
N GLN A 250 31.27 15.90 -12.83
CA GLN A 250 30.89 17.10 -13.58
C GLN A 250 30.41 18.23 -12.69
N PHE A 251 29.88 17.91 -11.50
CA PHE A 251 29.28 18.87 -10.59
C PHE A 251 30.08 19.04 -9.29
N GLY A 252 31.00 18.11 -8.99
CA GLY A 252 31.76 18.10 -7.76
C GLY A 252 30.89 17.93 -6.51
N VAL A 253 29.79 17.19 -6.65
CA VAL A 253 28.82 16.94 -5.57
C VAL A 253 28.59 15.43 -5.48
N ASP A 254 28.82 14.88 -4.30
CA ASP A 254 28.46 13.51 -3.92
C ASP A 254 26.95 13.47 -3.63
N LEU A 255 26.19 13.04 -4.63
CA LEU A 255 24.73 12.97 -4.69
C LEU A 255 24.20 11.69 -4.03
N ASP A 256 24.91 10.57 -4.14
CA ASP A 256 24.51 9.27 -3.54
C ASP A 256 25.12 9.00 -2.16
N LYS A 257 25.97 9.91 -1.67
CA LYS A 257 26.57 9.89 -0.33
C LYS A 257 27.45 8.67 -0.05
N ASP A 258 28.06 8.08 -1.09
CA ASP A 258 28.99 6.95 -0.92
C ASP A 258 30.41 7.38 -0.48
N GLY A 259 30.67 8.69 -0.42
CA GLY A 259 31.93 9.29 -0.02
C GLY A 259 32.95 9.42 -1.15
N ARG A 260 32.56 9.15 -2.40
CA ARG A 260 33.37 9.28 -3.61
C ARG A 260 32.55 10.03 -4.66
N LEU A 261 33.24 10.56 -5.67
CA LEU A 261 32.57 11.05 -6.87
C LEU A 261 32.58 9.92 -7.90
N GLY A 262 31.42 9.61 -8.45
CA GLY A 262 31.24 8.56 -9.44
C GLY A 262 29.94 8.70 -10.23
N MET A 263 29.31 7.56 -10.51
CA MET A 263 28.02 7.49 -11.20
C MET A 263 26.90 7.28 -10.19
N ALA A 264 26.10 8.32 -9.95
CA ALA A 264 24.94 8.26 -9.09
C ALA A 264 23.66 7.98 -9.89
N GLU A 265 22.90 6.96 -9.49
CA GLU A 265 21.55 6.67 -10.02
C GLU A 265 20.46 7.08 -9.01
N ARG A 266 20.85 7.75 -7.93
CA ARG A 266 19.99 8.14 -6.82
C ARG A 266 20.54 9.39 -6.15
N ILE A 267 19.64 10.29 -5.76
CA ILE A 267 19.91 11.36 -4.81
C ILE A 267 19.60 10.82 -3.42
N VAL A 268 20.62 10.64 -2.59
CA VAL A 268 20.45 10.15 -1.21
C VAL A 268 20.09 11.31 -0.28
N PHE A 269 19.00 11.14 0.46
CA PHE A 269 18.59 12.12 1.46
C PHE A 269 19.45 11.97 2.71
N ASP A 270 20.37 12.91 2.91
CA ASP A 270 21.19 12.98 4.12
C ASP A 270 21.18 14.42 4.67
N TRP A 271 20.31 14.65 5.64
CA TRP A 271 20.08 15.97 6.25
C TRP A 271 20.07 15.87 7.77
N GLU A 272 21.20 16.19 8.39
CA GLU A 272 21.34 16.48 9.82
C GLU A 272 22.40 17.57 10.02
N PRO A 273 22.03 18.86 9.86
CA PRO A 273 23.00 19.95 9.91
C PRO A 273 23.76 20.05 11.23
N ARG A 274 23.18 19.62 12.36
CA ARG A 274 23.88 19.63 13.67
C ARG A 274 25.00 18.60 13.75
N GLU A 275 24.96 17.59 12.89
CA GLU A 275 26.00 16.57 12.73
C GLU A 275 26.87 16.81 11.49
N ASN A 276 26.80 18.02 10.88
CA ASN A 276 27.46 18.37 9.62
C ASN A 276 27.08 17.47 8.43
N ARG A 277 25.90 16.85 8.45
CA ARG A 277 25.36 16.10 7.32
C ARG A 277 24.41 17.00 6.53
N THR A 278 24.83 17.39 5.34
CA THR A 278 24.08 18.31 4.47
C THR A 278 24.05 17.84 3.03
N MET A 279 23.03 18.30 2.30
CA MET A 279 22.93 18.13 0.86
C MET A 279 23.50 19.36 0.12
N SER A 280 23.63 19.28 -1.19
CA SER A 280 24.05 20.40 -2.04
C SER A 280 23.29 20.38 -3.34
N TYR A 281 22.93 21.56 -3.85
CA TYR A 281 22.51 21.74 -5.24
C TYR A 281 23.69 21.58 -6.21
N VAL A 282 23.39 21.61 -7.52
CA VAL A 282 24.38 21.62 -8.60
C VAL A 282 24.22 22.86 -9.51
N GLY A 283 25.25 23.19 -10.29
CA GLY A 283 25.24 24.35 -11.20
C GLY A 283 25.27 25.70 -10.47
N GLN A 284 24.61 26.72 -11.02
CA GLN A 284 24.60 28.06 -10.42
C GLN A 284 23.96 28.07 -9.01
N ALA A 285 22.95 27.22 -8.75
CA ALA A 285 22.35 27.10 -7.43
C ALA A 285 23.33 26.62 -6.34
N LYS A 286 24.34 25.81 -6.71
CA LYS A 286 25.43 25.44 -5.78
C LYS A 286 26.25 26.66 -5.37
N ILE A 287 26.64 27.47 -6.34
CA ILE A 287 27.40 28.72 -6.11
C ILE A 287 26.57 29.68 -5.25
N ASP A 288 25.28 29.80 -5.52
CA ASP A 288 24.37 30.63 -4.75
C ASP A 288 24.19 30.12 -3.32
N GLN A 289 24.11 28.80 -3.13
CA GLN A 289 24.08 28.15 -1.82
C GLN A 289 25.36 28.43 -1.02
N GLU A 290 26.54 28.21 -1.62
CA GLU A 290 27.85 28.45 -0.99
C GLU A 290 28.05 29.93 -0.58
N GLN A 291 27.42 30.86 -1.31
CA GLN A 291 27.48 32.29 -1.05
C GLN A 291 26.33 32.79 -0.14
N GLY A 292 25.50 31.88 0.37
CA GLY A 292 24.39 32.20 1.27
C GLY A 292 23.23 32.99 0.62
N ARG A 293 23.10 32.93 -0.72
CA ARG A 293 21.99 33.55 -1.47
C ARG A 293 20.75 32.66 -1.55
N VAL A 294 20.93 31.35 -1.41
CA VAL A 294 19.87 30.34 -1.47
C VAL A 294 19.94 29.50 -0.21
N HIS A 295 18.78 29.27 0.42
CA HIS A 295 18.68 28.44 1.59
C HIS A 295 18.39 26.98 1.23
N LEU A 296 18.80 26.09 2.13
CA LEU A 296 18.61 24.65 2.02
C LEU A 296 18.02 24.14 3.34
N ALA A 297 16.88 23.46 3.28
CA ALA A 297 16.33 22.74 4.44
C ALA A 297 15.40 21.61 4.01
N ALA A 298 15.37 20.54 4.79
CA ALA A 298 14.42 19.45 4.58
C ALA A 298 12.97 19.95 4.77
N GLY A 299 12.07 19.54 3.89
CA GLY A 299 10.65 19.90 3.96
C GLY A 299 10.30 21.37 3.64
N LEU A 300 11.24 22.19 3.14
CA LEU A 300 10.97 23.55 2.66
C LEU A 300 11.42 23.72 1.22
N PHE A 301 10.61 24.40 0.40
CA PHE A 301 10.97 24.71 -0.97
C PHE A 301 11.95 25.90 -1.03
N PRO A 302 12.86 25.93 -2.02
CA PRO A 302 13.71 27.10 -2.24
C PRO A 302 12.90 28.36 -2.52
N GLU A 303 13.40 29.52 -2.10
CA GLU A 303 12.79 30.79 -2.47
C GLU A 303 12.75 30.99 -3.98
N GLY A 304 11.65 31.55 -4.45
CA GLY A 304 11.37 31.71 -5.87
C GLY A 304 10.81 30.47 -6.56
N THR A 305 10.64 29.34 -5.86
CA THR A 305 9.87 28.20 -6.38
C THR A 305 8.45 28.63 -6.74
N GLU A 306 7.98 28.21 -7.90
CA GLU A 306 6.66 28.53 -8.43
C GLU A 306 5.85 27.24 -8.67
N PHE A 307 4.55 27.30 -8.39
CA PHE A 307 3.57 26.30 -8.77
C PHE A 307 2.50 26.91 -9.66
N LEU A 308 2.12 26.16 -10.68
CA LEU A 308 0.98 26.46 -11.55
C LEU A 308 0.02 25.28 -11.50
N HIS A 309 -1.26 25.55 -11.29
CA HIS A 309 -2.30 24.54 -11.17
C HIS A 309 -3.47 24.92 -12.07
N SER A 310 -3.82 24.10 -13.05
CA SER A 310 -4.98 24.36 -13.91
C SER A 310 -6.17 23.48 -13.52
N VAL A 311 -7.27 24.09 -13.07
CA VAL A 311 -8.52 23.40 -12.81
C VAL A 311 -9.34 23.42 -14.09
N ARG A 312 -9.77 22.25 -14.57
CA ARG A 312 -10.40 22.09 -15.88
C ARG A 312 -11.78 21.44 -15.78
N TYR A 313 -12.55 21.58 -16.86
CA TYR A 313 -13.72 20.75 -17.10
C TYR A 313 -13.30 19.31 -17.41
N ILE A 314 -14.27 18.38 -17.39
CA ILE A 314 -14.04 16.96 -17.67
C ILE A 314 -14.56 16.65 -19.06
N ASP A 315 -13.70 16.18 -19.96
CA ASP A 315 -14.12 15.70 -21.29
C ASP A 315 -14.00 14.16 -21.36
N SER A 316 -14.54 13.59 -22.43
CA SER A 316 -14.47 12.16 -22.73
C SER A 316 -14.18 11.93 -24.20
N THR A 317 -13.41 10.87 -24.50
CA THR A 317 -13.20 10.40 -25.88
C THR A 317 -14.47 9.77 -26.44
N PRO A 318 -14.59 9.56 -27.76
CA PRO A 318 -15.71 8.83 -28.36
C PRO A 318 -15.92 7.42 -27.77
N GLU A 319 -14.85 6.78 -27.29
CA GLU A 319 -14.86 5.47 -26.64
C GLU A 319 -15.26 5.54 -25.14
N GLY A 320 -15.49 6.74 -24.61
CA GLY A 320 -15.92 6.98 -23.23
C GLY A 320 -14.79 7.10 -22.21
N ALA A 321 -13.53 7.19 -22.64
CA ALA A 321 -12.41 7.40 -21.72
C ALA A 321 -12.37 8.86 -21.24
N ILE A 322 -12.20 9.08 -19.94
CA ILE A 322 -12.12 10.43 -19.36
C ILE A 322 -10.77 11.08 -19.67
N VAL A 323 -10.81 12.35 -20.10
CA VAL A 323 -9.64 13.16 -20.42
C VAL A 323 -9.80 14.60 -19.89
N LEU A 324 -8.68 15.30 -19.73
CA LEU A 324 -8.68 16.73 -19.38
C LEU A 324 -9.31 17.55 -20.52
N ALA A 325 -10.27 18.41 -20.19
CA ALA A 325 -10.83 19.33 -21.16
C ALA A 325 -9.83 20.43 -21.56
N ALA A 326 -9.97 20.92 -22.80
CA ALA A 326 -9.17 22.04 -23.28
C ALA A 326 -9.44 23.33 -22.48
N ARG A 327 -10.70 23.51 -22.05
CA ARG A 327 -11.16 24.67 -21.29
C ARG A 327 -10.79 24.62 -19.81
N MET A 328 -10.25 25.72 -19.30
CA MET A 328 -9.95 25.90 -17.87
C MET A 328 -11.11 26.58 -17.15
N LYS A 329 -11.41 26.08 -15.95
CA LYS A 329 -12.26 26.74 -14.94
C LYS A 329 -11.46 27.81 -14.20
N GLU A 330 -10.25 27.44 -13.78
CA GLU A 330 -9.33 28.29 -13.02
C GLU A 330 -7.87 28.01 -13.41
N LEU A 331 -7.03 29.02 -13.30
CA LEU A 331 -5.57 28.91 -13.34
C LEU A 331 -5.01 29.52 -12.05
N ARG A 332 -4.47 28.69 -11.17
CA ARG A 332 -3.97 29.08 -9.86
C ARG A 332 -2.44 29.10 -9.87
N TYR A 333 -1.87 30.14 -9.30
CA TYR A 333 -0.44 30.40 -9.26
C TYR A 333 0.01 30.63 -7.83
N MET A 334 1.18 30.11 -7.49
CA MET A 334 1.78 30.24 -6.16
C MET A 334 3.29 30.42 -6.29
N LYS A 335 3.89 31.37 -5.56
CA LYS A 335 5.35 31.63 -5.57
C LYS A 335 5.90 31.78 -4.16
N LYS A 336 6.97 31.06 -3.84
CA LYS A 336 7.70 31.21 -2.57
C LYS A 336 8.44 32.54 -2.61
N ARG A 337 8.03 33.51 -1.80
CA ARG A 337 8.66 34.84 -1.75
C ARG A 337 9.62 35.00 -0.58
N THR A 338 9.33 34.36 0.54
CA THR A 338 10.09 34.56 1.78
C THR A 338 10.48 33.23 2.38
N TRP A 339 11.73 33.11 2.80
CA TRP A 339 12.21 32.00 3.60
C TRP A 339 11.80 32.17 5.05
N LYS A 340 11.27 31.10 5.67
CA LYS A 340 11.06 31.02 7.10
C LYS A 340 11.89 29.87 7.66
N THR A 341 12.60 30.14 8.75
CA THR A 341 13.29 29.08 9.50
C THR A 341 12.28 28.19 10.21
N TYR A 342 12.72 27.01 10.64
CA TYR A 342 11.87 26.10 11.43
C TYR A 342 11.33 26.79 12.70
N ALA A 343 12.18 27.57 13.39
CA ALA A 343 11.76 28.33 14.56
C ALA A 343 10.71 29.40 14.23
N ALA A 344 10.83 30.10 13.10
CA ALA A 344 9.85 31.10 12.68
C ALA A 344 8.49 30.48 12.30
N LEU A 345 8.51 29.28 11.70
CA LEU A 345 7.28 28.51 11.40
C LEU A 345 6.61 28.02 12.69
N GLU A 346 7.40 27.49 13.63
CA GLU A 346 6.91 27.06 14.95
C GLU A 346 6.31 28.24 15.74
N GLU A 347 7.00 29.38 15.77
CA GLU A 347 6.50 30.61 16.39
C GLU A 347 5.21 31.10 15.73
N SER A 348 5.11 31.03 14.40
CA SER A 348 3.89 31.40 13.67
C SER A 348 2.70 30.53 14.10
N ALA A 349 2.90 29.21 14.18
CA ALA A 349 1.86 28.27 14.63
C ALA A 349 1.45 28.49 16.10
N ILE A 350 2.40 28.76 17.00
CA ILE A 350 2.11 29.08 18.41
C ILE A 350 1.32 30.38 18.53
N ASN A 351 1.68 31.40 17.75
CA ASN A 351 0.98 32.69 17.76
C ASN A 351 -0.45 32.55 17.25
N GLU A 352 -0.70 31.73 16.23
CA GLU A 352 -2.05 31.45 15.73
C GLU A 352 -2.92 30.76 16.79
N ILE A 353 -2.39 29.77 17.50
CA ILE A 353 -3.09 29.12 18.63
C ILE A 353 -3.43 30.15 19.71
N LYS A 354 -2.45 30.97 20.11
CA LYS A 354 -2.64 32.00 21.12
C LYS A 354 -3.67 33.05 20.70
N GLU A 355 -3.63 33.50 19.45
CA GLU A 355 -4.58 34.49 18.94
C GLU A 355 -6.01 33.94 18.94
N LYS A 356 -6.19 32.67 18.56
CA LYS A 356 -7.49 32.00 18.63
C LYS A 356 -8.01 31.85 20.05
N ASP A 357 -7.14 31.54 21.01
CA ASP A 357 -7.50 31.41 22.43
C ASP A 357 -7.86 32.77 23.07
N ASP A 358 -7.06 33.81 22.79
CA ASP A 358 -7.24 35.15 23.36
C ASP A 358 -8.42 35.91 22.68
N PHE A 359 -8.67 35.65 21.39
CA PHE A 359 -9.65 36.37 20.55
C PHE A 359 -10.39 35.42 19.58
N PRO A 360 -11.29 34.55 20.08
CA PRO A 360 -11.93 33.51 19.27
C PRO A 360 -12.78 34.04 18.10
N ASP A 361 -13.30 35.27 18.20
CA ASP A 361 -14.12 35.90 17.14
C ASP A 361 -13.31 36.71 16.14
N ARG A 362 -11.99 36.84 16.33
CA ARG A 362 -11.13 37.58 15.40
C ARG A 362 -10.89 36.74 14.15
N THR A 363 -11.29 37.27 13.00
CA THR A 363 -11.05 36.65 11.70
C THR A 363 -9.61 36.88 11.23
N ARG A 364 -9.03 35.88 10.56
CA ARG A 364 -7.68 35.97 9.99
C ARG A 364 -7.64 37.02 8.87
N GLN A 365 -6.60 37.84 8.87
CA GLN A 365 -6.41 38.93 7.91
C GLN A 365 -5.24 38.64 6.98
N PHE A 366 -5.44 38.84 5.67
CA PHE A 366 -4.40 38.60 4.66
C PHE A 366 -3.91 39.89 4.00
N ILE A 367 -2.62 39.91 3.66
CA ILE A 367 -1.96 41.06 3.02
C ILE A 367 -1.79 40.78 1.52
N GLY A 368 -2.20 41.73 0.70
CA GLY A 368 -2.05 41.67 -0.76
C GLY A 368 -3.24 42.26 -1.50
N ASN A 369 -3.33 41.98 -2.80
CA ASN A 369 -4.41 42.41 -3.68
C ASN A 369 -4.54 41.46 -4.90
N PRO A 370 -5.65 41.52 -5.65
CA PRO A 370 -5.86 40.68 -6.85
C PRO A 370 -4.76 40.77 -7.92
N GLU A 371 -4.13 41.93 -8.07
CA GLU A 371 -3.13 42.19 -9.11
C GLU A 371 -1.75 41.63 -8.77
N GLN A 372 -1.30 41.80 -7.53
CA GLN A 372 0.04 41.38 -7.09
C GLN A 372 0.03 40.00 -6.42
N GLY A 373 -1.13 39.49 -6.05
CA GLY A 373 -1.33 38.30 -5.25
C GLY A 373 -1.50 38.58 -3.76
N ILE A 374 -1.84 37.54 -3.01
CA ILE A 374 -2.13 37.57 -1.57
C ILE A 374 -1.19 36.62 -0.84
N ASN A 375 -0.62 37.06 0.27
CA ASN A 375 0.28 36.26 1.10
C ASN A 375 -0.51 35.33 2.02
N ASN A 376 -0.05 34.08 2.17
CA ASN A 376 -0.61 33.11 3.11
C ASN A 376 0.02 33.14 4.52
N ASP A 377 0.85 34.15 4.79
CA ASP A 377 1.71 34.33 5.97
C ASP A 377 2.87 33.33 6.11
N ASP A 378 2.88 32.20 5.40
CA ASP A 378 3.95 31.18 5.43
C ASP A 378 5.02 31.36 4.34
N GLY A 379 5.09 32.57 3.80
CA GLY A 379 6.10 32.98 2.82
C GLY A 379 5.71 32.69 1.37
N TRP A 380 4.46 32.29 1.12
CA TRP A 380 3.94 32.08 -0.23
C TRP A 380 3.00 33.20 -0.65
N LEU A 381 3.13 33.61 -1.90
CA LEU A 381 2.21 34.51 -2.59
C LEU A 381 1.30 33.68 -3.50
N LEU A 382 -0.02 33.82 -3.36
CA LEU A 382 -1.02 33.16 -4.20
C LEU A 382 -1.72 34.17 -5.10
N GLN A 383 -2.01 33.78 -6.33
CA GLN A 383 -2.82 34.53 -7.28
C GLN A 383 -3.60 33.54 -8.16
N GLY A 384 -4.82 33.90 -8.56
CA GLY A 384 -5.63 33.04 -9.42
C GLY A 384 -6.31 33.80 -10.54
N PHE A 385 -6.67 33.03 -11.57
CA PHE A 385 -7.57 33.46 -12.64
C PHE A 385 -8.74 32.49 -12.70
N ILE A 386 -9.94 33.00 -12.99
CA ILE A 386 -11.19 32.24 -13.02
C ILE A 386 -12.00 32.65 -14.24
N GLU A 387 -12.86 31.77 -14.71
CA GLU A 387 -13.71 32.00 -15.88
C GLU A 387 -14.77 33.10 -15.66
N ASP A 388 -14.83 34.09 -16.56
CA ASP A 388 -15.86 35.11 -16.64
C ASP A 388 -17.13 34.64 -17.37
N ASP A 389 -18.21 35.42 -17.33
CA ASP A 389 -19.51 35.10 -17.93
C ASP A 389 -19.45 34.94 -19.47
N SER A 390 -18.45 35.57 -20.08
CA SER A 390 -18.11 35.48 -21.49
C SER A 390 -17.21 34.28 -21.81
N GLY A 391 -16.80 33.53 -20.79
CA GLY A 391 -15.99 32.32 -20.90
C GLY A 391 -14.48 32.57 -20.99
N ASN A 392 -13.99 33.79 -20.84
CA ASN A 392 -12.56 34.06 -20.80
C ASN A 392 -12.03 33.95 -19.37
N LEU A 393 -10.72 33.76 -19.19
CA LEU A 393 -10.12 33.89 -17.87
C LEU A 393 -9.96 35.37 -17.48
N ARG A 394 -10.36 35.70 -16.25
CA ARG A 394 -10.15 36.99 -15.56
C ARG A 394 -9.39 36.79 -14.25
N PRO A 395 -8.72 37.82 -13.68
CA PRO A 395 -8.20 37.74 -12.32
C PRO A 395 -9.28 37.37 -11.31
N GLN A 396 -8.91 36.58 -10.31
CA GLN A 396 -9.74 36.33 -9.14
C GLN A 396 -9.85 37.59 -8.28
N SER A 397 -11.01 37.81 -7.67
CA SER A 397 -11.17 38.81 -6.62
C SER A 397 -10.35 38.45 -5.37
N PHE A 398 -10.24 39.40 -4.43
CA PHE A 398 -9.52 39.16 -3.18
C PHE A 398 -10.14 37.98 -2.40
N GLU A 399 -11.46 38.00 -2.27
CA GLU A 399 -12.24 36.94 -1.62
C GLU A 399 -12.11 35.60 -2.36
N GLU A 400 -12.08 35.64 -3.70
CA GLU A 400 -11.92 34.44 -4.50
C GLU A 400 -10.54 33.77 -4.28
N THR A 401 -9.48 34.58 -4.12
CA THR A 401 -8.14 34.04 -3.80
C THR A 401 -8.03 33.60 -2.34
N ALA A 402 -8.69 34.28 -1.40
CA ALA A 402 -8.69 33.93 0.02
C ALA A 402 -9.21 32.51 0.30
N TYR A 403 -10.17 32.04 -0.50
CA TYR A 403 -10.64 30.64 -0.47
C TYR A 403 -9.51 29.61 -0.61
N CYS A 404 -8.58 29.84 -1.54
CA CYS A 404 -7.44 28.95 -1.74
C CYS A 404 -6.46 29.00 -0.55
N ILE A 405 -6.28 30.18 0.05
CA ILE A 405 -5.37 30.37 1.19
C ILE A 405 -5.81 29.53 2.40
N GLY A 406 -7.11 29.34 2.60
CA GLY A 406 -7.63 28.46 3.66
C GLY A 406 -6.98 27.09 3.70
N CYS A 407 -6.90 26.43 2.54
CA CYS A 407 -6.25 25.12 2.42
C CYS A 407 -4.71 25.21 2.46
N HIS A 408 -4.14 26.31 1.96
CA HIS A 408 -2.70 26.50 1.77
C HIS A 408 -2.00 27.30 2.88
N GLY A 409 -2.67 27.60 4.00
CA GLY A 409 -2.07 28.38 5.09
C GLY A 409 -2.58 28.01 6.48
N GLY A 410 -3.42 26.99 6.61
CA GLY A 410 -4.13 26.70 7.88
C GLY A 410 -4.52 25.25 8.09
N THR A 411 -3.75 24.29 7.57
CA THR A 411 -4.03 22.86 7.79
C THR A 411 -2.79 22.03 8.12
N GLY A 412 -3.00 21.00 8.94
CA GLY A 412 -1.93 20.09 9.31
C GLY A 412 -1.43 19.17 8.17
N ALA A 413 -2.21 18.99 7.11
CA ALA A 413 -1.96 18.01 6.04
C ALA A 413 -0.95 18.45 4.95
N THR A 414 -0.46 19.70 4.97
CA THR A 414 0.45 20.25 3.96
C THR A 414 1.94 20.05 4.32
N THR A 415 2.81 20.11 3.32
CA THR A 415 4.26 20.27 3.50
C THR A 415 4.67 21.58 2.85
N ASP A 416 5.20 22.52 3.65
CA ASP A 416 5.47 23.90 3.23
C ASP A 416 4.30 24.52 2.47
N SER A 417 3.09 24.44 3.05
CA SER A 417 1.85 24.98 2.47
C SER A 417 1.40 24.36 1.14
N VAL A 418 1.99 23.23 0.70
CA VAL A 418 1.69 22.59 -0.60
C VAL A 418 1.13 21.18 -0.41
N TYR A 419 0.10 20.82 -1.21
CA TYR A 419 -0.46 19.46 -1.27
C TYR A 419 0.13 18.61 -2.40
N GLY A 420 0.25 19.18 -3.60
CA GLY A 420 0.49 18.43 -4.84
C GLY A 420 1.84 17.72 -4.89
N PHE A 421 2.94 18.47 -4.76
CA PHE A 421 4.29 17.91 -4.90
C PHE A 421 4.63 16.84 -3.84
N PRO A 422 4.27 17.00 -2.55
CA PRO A 422 4.38 15.92 -1.57
C PRO A 422 3.50 14.69 -1.84
N ARG A 423 2.55 14.77 -2.81
CA ARG A 423 1.71 13.66 -3.30
C ARG A 423 2.13 13.19 -4.70
N LYS A 424 3.26 13.66 -5.23
CA LYS A 424 3.80 13.26 -6.52
C LYS A 424 3.96 11.73 -6.58
N LEU A 425 3.69 11.16 -7.77
CA LEU A 425 3.89 9.74 -8.01
C LEU A 425 5.37 9.36 -7.93
N ASP A 426 5.66 8.20 -7.36
CA ASP A 426 7.03 7.74 -7.10
C ASP A 426 7.73 7.18 -8.36
N SER A 427 9.00 6.81 -8.19
CA SER A 427 9.86 6.27 -9.25
C SER A 427 9.39 4.94 -9.85
N SER A 428 8.49 4.21 -9.19
CA SER A 428 7.89 2.98 -9.75
C SER A 428 6.80 3.27 -10.78
N GLN A 429 6.34 4.52 -10.85
CA GLN A 429 5.31 4.96 -11.78
C GLN A 429 5.91 5.43 -13.11
N TYR A 430 5.03 5.66 -14.09
CA TYR A 430 5.42 6.09 -15.42
C TYR A 430 6.29 7.35 -15.36
N GLN A 431 7.45 7.31 -16.01
CA GLN A 431 8.42 8.41 -16.06
C GLN A 431 8.75 8.99 -14.67
N GLU A 432 8.83 8.15 -13.65
CA GLU A 432 9.15 8.56 -12.27
C GLU A 432 8.21 9.65 -11.73
N GLY A 433 6.97 9.70 -12.23
CA GLY A 433 5.98 10.73 -11.89
C GLY A 433 6.19 12.09 -12.57
N TRP A 434 7.21 12.25 -13.42
CA TRP A 434 7.50 13.50 -14.13
C TRP A 434 6.81 13.56 -15.50
N TYR A 435 5.49 13.59 -15.50
CA TYR A 435 4.70 13.68 -16.72
C TYR A 435 3.40 14.44 -16.49
N HIS A 436 2.83 14.97 -17.57
CA HIS A 436 1.50 15.57 -17.56
C HIS A 436 0.41 14.51 -17.84
N TRP A 437 -0.75 14.64 -17.21
CA TRP A 437 -1.85 13.65 -17.30
C TRP A 437 -2.28 13.34 -18.75
N SER A 438 -2.15 14.29 -19.68
CA SER A 438 -2.40 14.02 -21.11
C SER A 438 -1.56 12.89 -21.72
N ARG A 439 -0.43 12.52 -21.09
CA ARG A 439 0.45 11.40 -21.51
C ARG A 439 0.01 10.06 -20.95
N LYS A 440 -0.36 10.00 -19.67
CA LYS A 440 -0.85 8.79 -19.00
C LYS A 440 -1.96 9.12 -18.02
N GLY A 441 -3.10 8.46 -18.21
CA GLY A 441 -4.29 8.54 -17.36
C GLY A 441 -4.09 8.08 -15.90
N LEU A 442 -5.17 8.12 -15.13
CA LEU A 442 -5.22 7.47 -13.81
C LEU A 442 -5.32 5.94 -13.88
N ALA A 443 -5.59 5.39 -15.07
CA ALA A 443 -5.80 3.97 -15.28
C ALA A 443 -4.56 3.15 -14.93
N GLY A 444 -4.75 2.13 -14.09
CA GLY A 444 -3.69 1.24 -13.62
C GLY A 444 -2.71 1.86 -12.63
N LEU A 445 -3.04 3.03 -12.06
CA LEU A 445 -2.31 3.58 -10.92
C LEU A 445 -2.84 2.91 -9.64
N ASN A 446 -1.92 2.40 -8.82
CA ASN A 446 -2.26 1.80 -7.53
C ASN A 446 -2.77 2.83 -6.54
N GLU A 447 -3.58 2.39 -5.58
CA GLU A 447 -4.03 3.23 -4.48
C GLU A 447 -2.87 3.61 -3.54
N PRO A 448 -2.74 4.90 -3.14
CA PRO A 448 -1.71 5.32 -2.19
C PRO A 448 -1.97 4.75 -0.79
N LYS A 449 -0.90 4.57 -0.02
CA LYS A 449 -0.96 4.14 1.37
C LYS A 449 -0.57 5.27 2.33
N VAL A 450 -1.14 5.22 3.52
CA VAL A 450 -0.91 6.15 4.63
C VAL A 450 -0.71 5.39 5.93
N GLU A 451 0.15 5.88 6.81
CA GLU A 451 0.36 5.30 8.13
C GLU A 451 -0.58 5.99 9.12
N LEU A 452 -1.41 5.21 9.79
CA LEU A 452 -2.23 5.70 10.89
C LEU A 452 -1.51 5.38 12.19
N ARG A 453 -1.18 6.45 12.93
CA ARG A 453 -0.37 6.33 14.15
C ARG A 453 -1.01 5.34 15.13
N GLY A 454 -0.29 4.26 15.45
CA GLY A 454 -0.76 3.21 16.37
C GLY A 454 -1.77 2.21 15.79
N ALA A 455 -2.18 2.39 14.53
CA ALA A 455 -3.13 1.50 13.84
C ALA A 455 -2.50 0.79 12.62
N GLY A 456 -1.37 1.25 12.11
CA GLY A 456 -0.63 0.61 11.00
C GLY A 456 -0.84 1.30 9.65
N VAL A 457 -0.44 0.64 8.56
CA VAL A 457 -0.51 1.19 7.21
C VAL A 457 -1.81 0.79 6.53
N TYR A 458 -2.51 1.76 5.95
CA TYR A 458 -3.80 1.60 5.27
C TYR A 458 -3.76 2.17 3.86
N TYR A 459 -4.61 1.65 3.00
CA TYR A 459 -4.95 2.25 1.71
C TYR A 459 -5.80 3.52 1.94
N GLU A 460 -5.35 4.68 1.45
CA GLU A 460 -5.88 6.00 1.84
C GLU A 460 -7.33 6.22 1.40
N TYR A 461 -7.66 5.91 0.14
CA TYR A 461 -8.99 6.09 -0.43
C TYR A 461 -9.99 5.04 0.07
N SER A 462 -9.54 3.81 0.25
CA SER A 462 -10.29 2.72 0.88
C SER A 462 -10.63 3.08 2.32
N TYR A 463 -9.66 3.61 3.07
CA TYR A 463 -9.91 4.15 4.40
C TYR A 463 -10.92 5.29 4.35
N TYR A 464 -10.78 6.26 3.42
CA TYR A 464 -11.75 7.33 3.23
C TYR A 464 -13.17 6.79 2.99
N LEU A 465 -13.34 5.82 2.08
CA LEU A 465 -14.64 5.21 1.78
C LEU A 465 -15.23 4.43 2.96
N MET A 466 -14.41 3.78 3.79
CA MET A 466 -14.87 3.05 4.97
C MET A 466 -15.44 3.98 6.06
N TYR A 467 -14.81 5.14 6.26
CA TYR A 467 -15.16 6.05 7.35
C TYR A 467 -16.12 7.16 6.93
N ASN A 468 -15.96 7.72 5.72
CA ASN A 468 -16.87 8.74 5.20
C ASN A 468 -18.11 8.14 4.52
N ARG A 469 -18.04 6.87 4.10
CA ARG A 469 -19.13 6.14 3.42
C ARG A 469 -19.70 6.83 2.18
N SER A 470 -18.89 7.66 1.55
CA SER A 470 -19.15 8.30 0.27
C SER A 470 -17.82 8.79 -0.30
N GLY A 471 -17.79 9.07 -1.60
CA GLY A 471 -16.64 9.69 -2.25
C GLY A 471 -16.58 11.22 -2.15
N SER A 472 -17.49 11.83 -1.39
CA SER A 472 -17.52 13.27 -1.08
C SER A 472 -17.91 13.43 0.40
N GLU A 473 -17.31 14.39 1.08
CA GLU A 473 -17.61 14.81 2.45
C GLU A 473 -19.03 15.35 2.58
N PHE A 474 -19.62 15.87 1.51
CA PHE A 474 -21.02 16.26 1.49
C PHE A 474 -21.95 15.08 1.10
N ARG A 475 -21.38 13.94 0.71
CA ARG A 475 -22.09 12.69 0.38
C ARG A 475 -23.12 12.83 -0.75
N GLU A 476 -22.87 13.66 -1.78
CA GLU A 476 -23.72 13.77 -2.99
C GLU A 476 -23.20 13.04 -4.24
N ASN A 477 -22.52 11.90 -4.07
CA ASN A 477 -22.01 11.11 -5.20
C ASN A 477 -22.75 9.78 -5.37
N PRO A 478 -23.93 9.76 -6.04
CA PRO A 478 -24.74 8.55 -6.21
C PRO A 478 -24.08 7.52 -7.12
N GLU A 479 -23.17 7.94 -8.02
CA GLU A 479 -22.40 7.02 -8.85
C GLU A 479 -21.47 6.15 -7.99
N LEU A 480 -20.70 6.79 -7.10
CA LEU A 480 -19.83 6.07 -6.18
C LEU A 480 -20.60 5.31 -5.12
N GLU A 481 -21.74 5.84 -4.65
CA GLU A 481 -22.64 5.12 -3.74
C GLU A 481 -23.06 3.77 -4.34
N LYS A 482 -23.59 3.79 -5.57
CA LYS A 482 -24.00 2.57 -6.29
C LYS A 482 -22.83 1.63 -6.58
N LYS A 483 -21.64 2.17 -6.82
CA LYS A 483 -20.45 1.42 -7.23
C LYS A 483 -19.77 0.74 -6.05
N PHE A 484 -19.53 1.46 -4.95
CA PHE A 484 -18.70 1.01 -3.83
C PHE A 484 -19.49 0.54 -2.62
N PHE A 485 -20.81 0.75 -2.55
CA PHE A 485 -21.60 0.43 -1.37
C PHE A 485 -22.73 -0.56 -1.67
N THR A 486 -23.07 -1.38 -0.69
CA THR A 486 -24.26 -2.24 -0.69
C THR A 486 -25.51 -1.44 -0.25
N PRO A 487 -26.74 -1.97 -0.41
CA PRO A 487 -27.97 -1.27 0.00
C PRO A 487 -28.04 -0.90 1.50
N ASN A 488 -27.24 -1.54 2.34
CA ASN A 488 -27.08 -1.24 3.77
C ASN A 488 -25.88 -0.31 4.06
N SER A 489 -25.35 0.38 3.05
CA SER A 489 -24.23 1.33 3.13
C SER A 489 -22.94 0.73 3.71
N THR A 490 -22.69 -0.56 3.48
CA THR A 490 -21.40 -1.19 3.75
C THR A 490 -20.55 -1.21 2.48
N VAL A 491 -19.26 -0.91 2.62
CA VAL A 491 -18.33 -0.89 1.50
C VAL A 491 -18.19 -2.31 0.91
N ARG A 492 -18.15 -2.40 -0.41
CA ARG A 492 -18.01 -3.63 -1.19
C ARG A 492 -16.55 -4.09 -1.23
N PRO A 493 -16.18 -5.23 -0.61
CA PRO A 493 -14.79 -5.69 -0.58
C PRO A 493 -14.21 -6.02 -1.96
N ASP A 494 -15.03 -6.51 -2.88
CA ASP A 494 -14.64 -6.76 -4.27
C ASP A 494 -14.21 -5.47 -5.00
N MET A 495 -14.86 -4.35 -4.68
CA MET A 495 -14.54 -3.06 -5.28
C MET A 495 -13.32 -2.41 -4.65
N LEU A 496 -13.11 -2.56 -3.33
CA LEU A 496 -11.85 -2.13 -2.69
C LEU A 496 -10.65 -2.89 -3.26
N ASN A 497 -10.76 -4.20 -3.44
CA ASN A 497 -9.69 -4.99 -4.05
C ASN A 497 -9.31 -4.49 -5.44
N ARG A 498 -10.29 -4.07 -6.25
CA ARG A 498 -10.03 -3.46 -7.56
C ARG A 498 -9.43 -2.06 -7.45
N LEU A 499 -9.88 -1.27 -6.48
CA LEU A 499 -9.39 0.09 -6.23
C LEU A 499 -7.89 0.09 -5.89
N HIS A 500 -7.41 -0.89 -5.13
CA HIS A 500 -5.99 -1.01 -4.78
C HIS A 500 -5.05 -1.08 -6.00
N ASP A 501 -5.55 -1.58 -7.14
CA ASP A 501 -4.80 -1.74 -8.39
C ASP A 501 -5.06 -0.62 -9.40
N ASP A 502 -6.20 0.05 -9.30
CA ASP A 502 -6.62 1.03 -10.29
C ASP A 502 -7.53 2.10 -9.67
N ILE A 503 -6.91 3.21 -9.28
CA ILE A 503 -7.62 4.37 -8.72
C ILE A 503 -8.57 5.02 -9.72
N SER A 504 -8.43 4.79 -11.02
CA SER A 504 -9.39 5.30 -12.01
C SER A 504 -10.80 4.77 -11.78
N ILE A 505 -10.94 3.60 -11.13
CA ILE A 505 -12.24 3.03 -10.74
C ILE A 505 -12.97 3.94 -9.75
N LEU A 506 -12.26 4.68 -8.91
CA LEU A 506 -12.86 5.63 -7.97
C LEU A 506 -12.88 7.05 -8.53
N LEU A 507 -11.84 7.42 -9.28
CA LEU A 507 -11.57 8.81 -9.63
C LEU A 507 -12.10 9.23 -11.00
N ASN A 508 -12.23 8.33 -11.98
CA ASN A 508 -12.82 8.68 -13.26
C ASN A 508 -14.35 8.61 -13.18
N PRO A 509 -15.08 9.72 -13.43
CA PRO A 509 -16.54 9.70 -13.52
C PRO A 509 -17.02 8.94 -14.76
N SER A 510 -18.30 8.54 -14.77
CA SER A 510 -18.98 8.25 -16.04
C SER A 510 -19.09 9.50 -16.92
N LYS A 511 -19.30 9.29 -18.22
CA LYS A 511 -19.56 10.39 -19.17
C LYS A 511 -20.78 11.21 -18.73
N GLU A 512 -21.84 10.54 -18.30
CA GLU A 512 -23.08 11.15 -17.85
C GLU A 512 -22.85 12.03 -16.61
N ARG A 513 -22.07 11.54 -15.64
CA ARG A 513 -21.70 12.31 -14.45
C ARG A 513 -20.83 13.52 -14.79
N ALA A 514 -19.86 13.36 -15.70
CA ALA A 514 -19.02 14.45 -16.18
C ALA A 514 -19.85 15.57 -16.84
N LEU A 515 -20.81 15.22 -17.71
CA LEU A 515 -21.72 16.18 -18.35
C LEU A 515 -22.54 16.94 -17.30
N LEU A 516 -23.13 16.26 -16.32
CA LEU A 516 -23.90 16.90 -15.25
C LEU A 516 -23.06 17.88 -14.43
N LEU A 517 -21.83 17.50 -14.06
CA LEU A 517 -20.89 18.35 -13.33
C LEU A 517 -20.48 19.57 -14.13
N ASN A 518 -20.20 19.40 -15.43
CA ASN A 518 -19.83 20.52 -16.31
C ASN A 518 -20.99 21.52 -16.46
N LYS A 519 -22.22 21.03 -16.64
CA LYS A 519 -23.43 21.87 -16.71
C LYS A 519 -23.70 22.59 -15.40
N ALA A 520 -23.56 21.91 -14.25
CA ALA A 520 -23.68 22.53 -12.94
C ALA A 520 -22.69 23.68 -12.78
N TYR A 521 -21.40 23.46 -13.07
CA TYR A 521 -20.39 24.52 -13.03
C TYR A 521 -20.71 25.67 -14.00
N ARG A 522 -21.22 25.37 -15.20
CA ARG A 522 -21.58 26.38 -16.22
C ARG A 522 -22.61 27.39 -15.72
N THR A 523 -23.51 26.97 -14.82
CA THR A 523 -24.48 27.89 -14.19
C THR A 523 -23.78 28.86 -13.24
N ILE A 524 -22.80 28.42 -12.45
CA ILE A 524 -22.01 29.27 -11.54
C ILE A 524 -21.23 30.31 -12.36
N VAL A 525 -20.63 29.88 -13.48
CA VAL A 525 -19.96 30.79 -14.43
C VAL A 525 -20.93 31.82 -15.00
N ALA A 526 -22.16 31.45 -15.35
CA ALA A 526 -23.15 32.40 -15.86
C ALA A 526 -23.53 33.46 -14.82
N ASP A 527 -23.54 33.08 -13.55
CA ASP A 527 -23.98 33.95 -12.46
C ASP A 527 -22.85 34.79 -11.86
N GLN A 528 -21.58 34.39 -12.10
CA GLN A 528 -20.37 34.99 -11.53
C GLN A 528 -20.40 35.05 -9.99
N ASP A 529 -21.02 34.05 -9.36
CA ASP A 529 -21.32 34.03 -7.93
C ASP A 529 -20.35 33.13 -7.13
N PHE A 530 -19.11 32.96 -7.63
CA PHE A 530 -18.06 32.12 -7.05
C PHE A 530 -17.70 32.44 -5.59
N ILE A 531 -17.97 33.66 -5.12
CA ILE A 531 -17.79 34.08 -3.72
C ILE A 531 -18.76 33.38 -2.77
N TYR A 532 -19.86 32.81 -3.28
CA TYR A 532 -20.84 32.04 -2.50
C TYR A 532 -20.66 30.52 -2.62
N GLY A 533 -19.58 30.05 -3.27
CA GLY A 533 -19.21 28.65 -3.42
C GLY A 533 -18.95 28.26 -4.87
N ARG A 534 -18.02 27.32 -5.10
CA ARG A 534 -17.56 26.94 -6.45
C ARG A 534 -17.81 25.49 -6.81
N GLU A 535 -18.32 24.71 -5.86
CA GLU A 535 -18.56 23.30 -6.03
C GLU A 535 -19.74 23.05 -6.99
N PRO A 536 -19.55 22.26 -8.07
CA PRO A 536 -20.57 22.03 -9.09
C PRO A 536 -21.61 21.00 -8.63
N ASN A 537 -22.41 21.36 -7.62
CA ASN A 537 -23.45 20.50 -7.08
C ASN A 537 -24.60 20.36 -8.08
N VAL A 538 -25.04 19.13 -8.32
CA VAL A 538 -26.12 18.82 -9.29
C VAL A 538 -27.50 19.01 -8.67
N ALA A 539 -27.58 19.00 -7.34
CA ALA A 539 -28.78 19.25 -6.56
C ALA A 539 -28.38 19.93 -5.23
N PRO A 540 -29.32 20.56 -4.50
CA PRO A 540 -29.04 21.15 -3.19
C PRO A 540 -28.42 20.16 -2.20
N VAL A 541 -27.35 20.57 -1.52
CA VAL A 541 -26.61 19.74 -0.58
C VAL A 541 -27.33 19.68 0.77
N ALA A 542 -27.72 18.46 1.19
CA ALA A 542 -28.44 18.25 2.45
C ALA A 542 -27.52 18.06 3.68
N ASN A 543 -26.28 17.66 3.42
CA ASN A 543 -25.36 17.06 4.37
C ASN A 543 -24.32 18.04 4.91
N VAL A 544 -24.62 19.33 4.82
CA VAL A 544 -23.84 20.44 5.38
C VAL A 544 -24.70 21.22 6.36
N HIS A 545 -24.06 21.85 7.33
CA HIS A 545 -24.70 22.77 8.27
C HIS A 545 -25.02 24.09 7.56
N ARG A 546 -26.23 24.61 7.79
CA ARG A 546 -26.57 26.02 7.46
C ARG A 546 -26.08 26.95 8.56
N GLU A 547 -26.14 26.47 9.79
CA GLU A 547 -25.68 27.14 10.99
C GLU A 547 -25.03 26.08 11.89
N VAL A 548 -24.00 26.49 12.63
CA VAL A 548 -23.34 25.71 13.68
C VAL A 548 -23.30 26.54 14.96
N GLU A 549 -23.38 25.87 16.10
CA GLU A 549 -23.08 26.51 17.39
C GLU A 549 -21.56 26.54 17.61
N GLN A 550 -21.08 27.53 18.37
CA GLN A 550 -19.67 27.61 18.77
C GLN A 550 -19.27 26.33 19.53
N ASP A 551 -18.18 25.70 19.08
CA ASP A 551 -17.64 24.44 19.61
C ASP A 551 -18.65 23.28 19.60
N GLN A 552 -19.62 23.31 18.68
CA GLN A 552 -20.59 22.24 18.50
C GLN A 552 -19.84 20.90 18.27
N PRO A 553 -20.12 19.83 19.04
CA PRO A 553 -19.43 18.56 18.86
C PRO A 553 -19.76 17.89 17.52
N THR A 554 -18.73 17.44 16.80
CA THR A 554 -18.87 16.68 15.54
C THR A 554 -19.41 15.26 15.80
N GLY A 555 -19.26 14.72 17.01
CA GLY A 555 -19.59 13.34 17.34
C GLY A 555 -18.42 12.36 17.12
N VAL A 556 -17.35 12.79 16.45
CA VAL A 556 -16.09 12.07 16.41
C VAL A 556 -15.53 11.99 17.84
N LYS A 557 -15.24 10.77 18.31
CA LYS A 557 -14.81 10.53 19.70
C LYS A 557 -13.32 10.74 19.91
N GLN A 558 -12.51 10.47 18.90
CA GLN A 558 -11.06 10.58 18.93
C GLN A 558 -10.55 11.00 17.55
N PRO A 559 -9.55 11.90 17.47
CA PRO A 559 -8.96 12.28 16.20
C PRO A 559 -8.26 11.10 15.51
N THR A 560 -8.41 11.02 14.20
CA THR A 560 -7.60 10.16 13.34
C THR A 560 -6.38 10.95 12.88
N SER A 561 -5.16 10.51 13.19
CA SER A 561 -3.94 11.18 12.71
C SER A 561 -3.23 10.31 11.67
N MET A 562 -3.11 10.83 10.45
CA MET A 562 -2.27 10.24 9.40
C MET A 562 -0.85 10.78 9.50
N ASN A 563 0.13 9.88 9.50
CA ASN A 563 1.48 10.15 9.05
C ASN A 563 1.58 9.69 7.59
N ARG A 564 2.08 10.52 6.68
CA ARG A 564 2.23 10.09 5.28
C ARG A 564 3.21 8.93 5.19
N PHE A 565 2.71 7.77 4.76
CA PHE A 565 3.56 6.62 4.47
C PHE A 565 4.31 6.91 3.17
N GLY A 566 5.62 6.70 3.21
CA GLY A 566 6.44 6.71 2.03
C GLY A 566 6.67 5.34 1.49
N GLY A 567 6.02 4.97 0.39
CA GLY A 567 6.65 3.98 -0.48
C GLY A 567 7.96 4.58 -0.99
N ARG A 568 9.15 3.99 -0.84
CA ARG A 568 9.58 2.66 -0.37
C ARG A 568 10.84 2.82 0.53
N PHE A 569 11.08 1.77 1.33
CA PHE A 569 12.26 1.32 2.07
C PHE A 569 13.61 2.08 1.99
N GLY A 570 14.25 2.25 3.17
CA GLY A 570 15.65 2.73 3.38
C GLY A 570 15.70 4.04 4.18
N GLU A 571 15.83 4.02 5.51
CA GLU A 571 17.04 4.21 6.35
C GLU A 571 17.16 5.66 6.94
N HIS A 572 17.40 5.71 8.27
CA HIS A 572 17.33 6.82 9.28
C HIS A 572 17.98 8.18 8.92
N GLY A 573 17.71 9.33 9.55
CA GLY A 573 17.31 9.77 10.93
C GLY A 573 17.66 11.27 11.10
N PRO A 574 17.79 11.93 12.30
CA PRO A 574 17.72 11.52 13.73
C PRO A 574 16.87 12.46 14.67
N GLY A 575 16.88 12.22 16.00
CA GLY A 575 16.42 13.15 17.09
C GLY A 575 17.63 13.80 17.82
N PRO A 576 17.55 14.58 18.97
CA PRO A 576 16.75 14.33 20.20
C PRO A 576 16.22 15.54 21.07
N VAL A 577 15.10 15.32 21.80
CA VAL A 577 14.65 15.64 23.21
C VAL A 577 15.01 16.96 24.00
N GLN A 578 13.98 17.67 24.55
CA GLN A 578 13.66 18.01 25.99
C GLN A 578 12.84 19.36 26.17
N THR A 579 11.50 19.37 26.44
CA THR A 579 10.70 19.53 27.73
C THR A 579 10.77 20.89 28.49
N PRO A 580 9.79 21.37 29.33
CA PRO A 580 8.76 20.66 30.16
C PRO A 580 7.32 21.31 30.30
N LEU A 581 6.26 20.63 30.78
CA LEU A 581 5.73 20.60 32.18
C LEU A 581 4.55 19.59 32.32
N SER A 582 4.69 18.47 33.06
CA SER A 582 4.16 18.13 34.41
C SER A 582 2.65 17.73 34.44
N VAL A 583 2.14 16.60 34.96
CA VAL A 583 2.51 15.66 36.04
C VAL A 583 1.79 14.31 35.79
N MET A 584 2.48 13.16 35.82
CA MET A 584 2.07 11.93 36.53
C MET A 584 3.17 10.86 36.45
N GLU A 585 3.58 10.36 37.62
CA GLU A 585 4.73 9.51 37.84
C GLU A 585 4.49 8.00 37.60
N LYS A 586 5.56 7.36 37.08
CA LYS A 586 6.09 6.01 37.39
C LYS A 586 5.29 4.75 37.01
N LYS A 587 5.79 4.07 35.97
CA LYS A 587 6.56 2.81 36.10
C LYS A 587 7.45 2.60 34.87
N ARG A 588 8.77 2.63 35.08
CA ARG A 588 9.80 2.32 34.06
C ARG A 588 9.96 0.79 33.93
N GLY A 589 9.52 0.24 32.81
CA GLY A 589 10.09 -0.97 32.23
C GLY A 589 10.96 -0.56 31.04
N LYS A 590 12.22 -1.00 31.00
CA LYS A 590 13.12 -0.74 29.87
C LYS A 590 12.63 -1.50 28.63
N GLU A 591 11.91 -0.84 27.74
CA GLU A 591 11.83 -1.28 26.35
C GLU A 591 13.15 -0.92 25.66
N GLN A 592 13.89 -1.95 25.24
CA GLN A 592 15.05 -1.78 24.37
C GLN A 592 14.58 -1.24 23.02
N LYS A 593 15.17 -0.11 22.61
CA LYS A 593 15.06 0.45 21.27
C LYS A 593 15.56 -0.58 20.25
N ILE A 594 14.68 -1.09 19.38
CA ILE A 594 15.07 -1.86 18.20
C ILE A 594 15.17 -0.87 17.05
N PHE A 595 16.38 -0.40 16.76
CA PHE A 595 16.68 0.35 15.54
C PHE A 595 16.86 -0.65 14.39
N GLY A 596 16.21 -0.39 13.24
CA GLY A 596 16.48 -1.09 11.99
C GLY A 596 17.91 -0.79 11.50
N LYS A 597 18.90 -1.49 12.04
CA LYS A 597 20.08 -1.85 11.24
C LYS A 597 19.58 -2.90 10.27
N GLY A 598 19.86 -2.76 8.97
CA GLY A 598 19.68 -3.87 8.04
C GLY A 598 20.19 -5.16 8.67
N MET A 599 19.36 -6.19 8.69
CA MET A 599 19.76 -7.47 9.28
C MET A 599 20.76 -8.12 8.33
N ASN A 600 21.91 -8.53 8.85
CA ASN A 600 22.79 -9.42 8.10
C ASN A 600 22.08 -10.77 7.98
N GLY A 601 21.68 -11.16 6.77
CA GLY A 601 21.25 -12.53 6.54
C GLY A 601 22.42 -13.51 6.48
N PRO A 602 22.14 -14.81 6.36
CA PRO A 602 23.15 -15.86 6.49
C PRO A 602 24.21 -15.83 5.38
N ASN A 603 23.89 -15.23 4.24
CA ASN A 603 24.77 -15.02 3.09
C ASN A 603 25.53 -13.67 3.08
N GLY A 604 25.39 -12.84 4.12
CA GLY A 604 26.01 -11.52 4.19
C GLY A 604 25.30 -10.42 3.39
N ARG A 605 24.14 -10.70 2.76
CA ARG A 605 23.25 -9.67 2.21
C ARG A 605 22.59 -8.92 3.36
N LYS A 606 22.39 -7.60 3.20
CA LYS A 606 21.58 -6.80 4.10
C LYS A 606 20.11 -6.94 3.72
N TYR A 607 19.30 -7.17 4.73
CA TYR A 607 17.85 -7.30 4.60
C TYR A 607 17.23 -6.05 5.21
N GLU A 608 16.33 -5.38 4.48
CA GLU A 608 15.65 -4.18 4.97
C GLU A 608 14.53 -4.63 5.88
N VAL A 609 14.48 -4.15 7.12
CA VAL A 609 13.43 -4.54 8.08
C VAL A 609 12.61 -3.30 8.36
N ASP A 610 11.30 -3.38 8.13
CA ASP A 610 10.42 -2.31 8.53
C ASP A 610 10.20 -2.29 10.05
N TRP A 611 9.53 -1.24 10.50
CA TRP A 611 9.30 -0.97 11.91
C TRP A 611 8.34 -1.97 12.59
N GLN A 612 7.71 -2.87 11.85
CA GLN A 612 6.91 -3.98 12.37
C GLN A 612 7.72 -5.28 12.50
N GLY A 613 9.00 -5.27 12.12
CA GLY A 613 9.84 -6.46 12.05
C GLY A 613 9.61 -7.27 10.77
N ILE A 614 8.88 -6.72 9.77
CA ILE A 614 8.68 -7.37 8.48
C ILE A 614 9.88 -7.07 7.60
N ILE A 615 10.46 -8.11 7.02
CA ILE A 615 11.64 -7.98 6.19
C ILE A 615 11.25 -7.83 4.72
N HIS A 616 11.83 -6.81 4.11
CA HIS A 616 11.74 -6.42 2.72
C HIS A 616 13.08 -6.72 2.06
N LYS A 617 13.04 -7.36 0.89
CA LYS A 617 14.24 -7.61 0.09
C LYS A 617 14.12 -6.84 -1.20
N SER A 618 15.11 -5.99 -1.47
CA SER A 618 15.28 -5.38 -2.78
C SER A 618 15.54 -6.49 -3.82
N ARG A 619 14.54 -6.77 -4.66
CA ARG A 619 14.53 -7.68 -5.82
C ARG A 619 14.72 -9.18 -5.53
N TYR A 620 13.64 -9.96 -5.69
CA TYR A 620 13.73 -11.37 -6.11
C TYR A 620 13.55 -11.46 -7.63
N SER A 621 14.63 -11.27 -8.39
CA SER A 621 14.77 -12.06 -9.62
C SER A 621 15.22 -13.45 -9.20
N LEU A 622 14.60 -14.51 -9.73
CA LEU A 622 15.10 -15.88 -9.50
C LEU A 622 16.55 -16.08 -10.02
N ASP A 623 17.11 -15.07 -10.70
CA ASP A 623 18.42 -15.07 -11.36
C ASP A 623 18.64 -16.30 -12.25
N ILE A 624 17.55 -16.82 -12.80
CA ILE A 624 17.58 -17.93 -13.78
C ILE A 624 17.57 -17.29 -15.18
N PRO A 625 18.66 -17.40 -15.94
CA PRO A 625 18.70 -16.87 -17.30
C PRO A 625 17.54 -17.43 -18.16
N GLY A 626 16.75 -16.52 -18.75
CA GLY A 626 15.64 -16.88 -19.65
C GLY A 626 14.32 -17.26 -18.98
N VAL A 627 14.19 -17.14 -17.65
CA VAL A 627 12.93 -17.40 -16.93
C VAL A 627 12.36 -16.08 -16.41
N HIS A 628 11.33 -15.58 -17.08
CA HIS A 628 10.57 -14.40 -16.65
C HIS A 628 9.27 -14.86 -15.99
N PHE A 629 8.93 -14.35 -14.80
CA PHE A 629 7.65 -14.66 -14.13
C PHE A 629 6.66 -13.51 -14.36
N THR A 630 5.49 -13.81 -14.94
CA THR A 630 4.41 -12.83 -15.09
C THR A 630 3.44 -12.99 -13.93
N PHE A 631 3.29 -11.96 -13.10
CA PHE A 631 2.28 -11.94 -12.07
C PHE A 631 0.89 -11.81 -12.72
N PRO A 632 -0.08 -12.68 -12.40
CA PRO A 632 -1.46 -12.44 -12.79
C PRO A 632 -2.05 -11.24 -12.02
N PRO A 633 -3.24 -10.73 -12.42
CA PRO A 633 -3.95 -9.66 -11.69
C PRO A 633 -4.10 -9.99 -10.20
N ARG A 634 -4.02 -8.99 -9.30
CA ARG A 634 -3.86 -9.26 -7.86
C ARG A 634 -5.00 -10.13 -7.32
N ILE A 635 -4.61 -11.23 -6.70
CA ILE A 635 -5.45 -12.02 -5.81
C ILE A 635 -4.73 -12.05 -4.48
N THR A 636 -5.34 -11.51 -3.43
CA THR A 636 -4.86 -11.65 -2.05
C THR A 636 -5.02 -13.11 -1.63
N LEU A 637 -4.07 -13.95 -2.05
CA LEU A 637 -4.00 -15.33 -1.62
C LEU A 637 -3.38 -15.33 -0.21
N PRO A 638 -3.87 -16.16 0.72
CA PRO A 638 -3.23 -16.30 2.01
C PRO A 638 -1.76 -16.71 1.79
N THR A 639 -0.83 -15.87 2.24
CA THR A 639 0.60 -16.17 2.19
C THR A 639 0.94 -17.38 3.07
N ARG A 640 0.05 -17.76 4.01
CA ARG A 640 0.21 -18.90 4.91
C ARG A 640 -1.14 -19.56 5.19
N PHE A 641 -1.21 -20.89 5.09
CA PHE A 641 -2.35 -21.67 5.59
C PHE A 641 -2.03 -22.13 7.01
N ILE A 642 -2.66 -21.51 8.00
CA ILE A 642 -2.43 -21.76 9.43
C ILE A 642 -3.55 -22.69 9.92
N VAL A 643 -3.17 -23.87 10.39
CA VAL A 643 -4.10 -24.84 10.97
C VAL A 643 -3.98 -24.77 12.50
N PRO A 644 -5.11 -24.82 13.23
CA PRO A 644 -5.07 -24.95 14.68
C PRO A 644 -4.57 -26.34 15.07
N LEU A 645 -3.49 -26.39 15.85
CA LEU A 645 -3.06 -27.53 16.64
C LEU A 645 -3.38 -27.21 18.10
N GLY A 646 -4.58 -27.57 18.56
CA GLY A 646 -5.08 -27.17 19.88
C GLY A 646 -5.24 -25.64 19.99
N LYS A 647 -4.53 -24.98 20.91
CA LYS A 647 -4.46 -23.50 21.01
C LYS A 647 -3.33 -22.89 20.15
N ASN A 648 -2.45 -23.70 19.58
CA ASN A 648 -1.33 -23.24 18.78
C ASN A 648 -1.73 -23.12 17.31
N ARG A 649 -1.08 -22.20 16.60
CA ARG A 649 -1.32 -21.93 15.17
C ARG A 649 -0.09 -22.35 14.40
N VAL A 650 -0.25 -23.30 13.47
CA VAL A 650 0.87 -23.96 12.79
C VAL A 650 0.67 -23.92 11.29
N CYS A 651 1.67 -23.43 10.56
CA CYS A 651 1.69 -23.50 9.11
C CYS A 651 2.23 -24.87 8.71
N TYR A 652 1.35 -25.78 8.32
CA TYR A 652 1.75 -27.15 7.97
C TYR A 652 2.51 -27.26 6.63
N THR A 653 2.35 -26.28 5.74
CA THR A 653 3.15 -26.22 4.51
C THR A 653 4.54 -25.71 4.84
N CYS A 654 4.67 -24.48 5.34
CA CYS A 654 5.95 -23.85 5.66
C CYS A 654 6.61 -24.33 6.97
N HIS A 655 6.01 -25.35 7.62
CA HIS A 655 6.62 -26.10 8.70
C HIS A 655 6.94 -25.24 9.96
N ARG A 656 6.09 -24.26 10.29
CA ARG A 656 6.28 -23.28 11.39
C ARG A 656 5.45 -23.64 12.63
N LEU A 657 6.11 -23.80 13.79
CA LEU A 657 5.50 -23.80 15.14
C LEU A 657 5.58 -22.38 15.75
N GLU A 658 4.47 -21.74 16.13
CA GLU A 658 4.47 -20.40 16.78
C GLU A 658 4.13 -20.45 18.29
N TYR A 659 4.85 -19.67 19.12
CA TYR A 659 4.48 -19.26 20.49
C TYR A 659 5.30 -18.04 20.98
N PRO A 660 4.79 -17.05 21.75
CA PRO A 660 3.46 -16.43 21.82
C PRO A 660 3.51 -14.93 21.43
N SER A 661 2.93 -14.51 20.31
CA SER A 661 2.64 -13.08 20.08
C SER A 661 1.66 -12.91 18.92
N ILE A 662 0.39 -13.19 19.17
CA ILE A 662 -0.67 -12.48 18.46
C ILE A 662 -1.52 -11.86 19.57
N PRO A 663 -1.38 -10.55 19.84
CA PRO A 663 -2.36 -9.82 20.64
C PRO A 663 -3.75 -10.06 20.07
N GLU A 664 -4.72 -10.18 20.96
CA GLU A 664 -6.10 -10.57 20.64
C GLU A 664 -6.68 -9.89 19.39
N ALA A 665 -7.26 -10.73 18.52
CA ALA A 665 -8.41 -10.46 17.67
C ALA A 665 -8.34 -9.43 16.51
N ALA A 666 -7.28 -8.67 16.27
CA ALA A 666 -7.34 -7.58 15.27
C ALA A 666 -6.69 -7.83 13.88
N LEU A 667 -5.77 -8.77 13.68
CA LEU A 667 -4.92 -8.77 12.45
C LEU A 667 -4.69 -10.11 11.74
N LEU A 668 -5.57 -11.10 11.92
CA LEU A 668 -5.68 -12.17 10.94
C LEU A 668 -7.13 -12.18 10.47
N VAL A 669 -7.34 -11.81 9.20
CA VAL A 669 -8.55 -12.16 8.42
C VAL A 669 -8.96 -13.55 8.88
N GLU A 670 -10.22 -13.70 9.32
CA GLU A 670 -10.80 -14.94 9.86
C GLU A 670 -10.07 -16.15 9.27
N ALA A 671 -9.44 -16.97 10.13
CA ALA A 671 -8.64 -18.14 9.73
C ALA A 671 -9.19 -18.71 8.43
N PHE A 672 -8.47 -18.51 7.31
CA PHE A 672 -8.99 -18.74 5.96
C PHE A 672 -9.78 -20.03 5.94
N LYS A 673 -11.10 -19.91 5.88
CA LYS A 673 -11.98 -21.06 5.75
C LYS A 673 -12.00 -21.37 4.26
N PRO A 674 -11.27 -22.39 3.79
CA PRO A 674 -11.37 -22.78 2.39
C PRO A 674 -12.85 -22.94 2.05
N ALA A 675 -13.27 -22.41 0.91
CA ALA A 675 -14.66 -22.48 0.49
C ALA A 675 -15.14 -23.93 0.67
N ALA A 676 -16.24 -24.12 1.42
CA ALA A 676 -16.87 -25.42 1.58
C ALA A 676 -17.36 -25.83 0.19
N GLY A 677 -16.54 -26.57 -0.55
CA GLY A 677 -16.83 -26.94 -1.91
C GLY A 677 -18.02 -27.87 -1.91
N LYS A 678 -19.22 -27.37 -2.24
CA LYS A 678 -20.38 -28.24 -2.46
C LYS A 678 -20.21 -28.89 -3.83
N GLY A 679 -19.62 -30.09 -3.87
CA GLY A 679 -19.43 -30.84 -5.11
C GLY A 679 -19.44 -32.35 -4.88
N LYS A 680 -20.06 -33.10 -5.80
CA LYS A 680 -20.00 -34.57 -5.78
C LYS A 680 -18.57 -35.01 -6.13
N MET A 681 -18.03 -35.97 -5.38
CA MET A 681 -16.69 -36.53 -5.63
C MET A 681 -16.64 -37.13 -7.05
N PRO A 682 -15.68 -36.73 -7.91
CA PRO A 682 -15.51 -37.31 -9.24
C PRO A 682 -15.21 -38.83 -9.20
N PRO A 683 -15.59 -39.62 -10.22
CA PRO A 683 -15.43 -41.08 -10.23
C PRO A 683 -13.97 -41.59 -10.18
N GLU A 684 -13.01 -40.75 -10.52
CA GLU A 684 -11.57 -40.97 -10.42
C GLU A 684 -11.02 -40.73 -9.00
N MET A 685 -11.83 -40.15 -8.11
CA MET A 685 -11.49 -39.87 -6.71
C MET A 685 -12.26 -40.76 -5.74
N THR A 686 -11.62 -41.13 -4.63
CA THR A 686 -12.23 -41.92 -3.55
C THR A 686 -11.99 -41.22 -2.22
N ARG A 687 -13.07 -40.83 -1.53
CA ARG A 687 -13.01 -40.31 -0.16
C ARG A 687 -12.71 -41.46 0.80
N LEU A 688 -11.59 -41.40 1.51
CA LEU A 688 -11.13 -42.45 2.42
C LEU A 688 -11.67 -42.26 3.84
N THR A 689 -11.79 -41.01 4.31
CA THR A 689 -12.31 -40.70 5.65
C THR A 689 -13.67 -40.02 5.57
N LYS A 690 -14.57 -40.32 6.51
CA LYS A 690 -15.98 -39.84 6.48
C LYS A 690 -16.48 -39.30 7.82
N ASP A 691 -15.63 -39.34 8.84
CA ASP A 691 -15.95 -38.92 10.19
C ASP A 691 -16.01 -37.38 10.29
N PRO A 692 -16.66 -36.84 11.33
CA PRO A 692 -16.80 -35.38 11.50
C PRO A 692 -15.50 -34.66 11.88
N GLY A 693 -14.40 -35.39 12.15
CA GLY A 693 -13.10 -34.80 12.47
C GLY A 693 -12.38 -34.21 11.25
N GLN A 694 -11.33 -33.43 11.51
CA GLN A 694 -10.38 -32.97 10.50
C GLN A 694 -9.31 -34.04 10.32
N ASP A 695 -9.13 -34.52 9.09
CA ASP A 695 -8.16 -35.55 8.75
C ASP A 695 -7.08 -34.97 7.82
N LEU A 696 -5.82 -35.01 8.26
CA LEU A 696 -4.71 -34.31 7.62
C LEU A 696 -3.46 -35.21 7.48
N HIS A 697 -2.57 -34.82 6.56
CA HIS A 697 -1.20 -35.35 6.41
C HIS A 697 -1.09 -36.87 6.30
N GLY A 698 -1.93 -37.48 5.46
CA GLY A 698 -1.85 -38.90 5.16
C GLY A 698 -0.49 -39.30 4.56
N LYS A 699 0.12 -40.37 5.07
CA LYS A 699 1.41 -40.94 4.61
C LYS A 699 1.28 -42.43 4.37
N TRP A 700 1.75 -42.88 3.20
CA TRP A 700 1.80 -44.30 2.84
C TRP A 700 2.86 -45.04 3.63
N SER A 701 2.56 -46.28 4.04
CA SER A 701 3.59 -47.21 4.47
C SER A 701 4.51 -47.59 3.30
N PRO A 702 5.78 -47.97 3.56
CA PRO A 702 6.75 -48.32 2.51
C PRO A 702 6.28 -49.45 1.57
N ASP A 703 5.45 -50.37 2.08
CA ASP A 703 4.86 -51.49 1.35
C ASP A 703 3.53 -51.15 0.64
N ASN A 704 3.09 -49.88 0.70
CA ASN A 704 1.86 -49.37 0.09
C ASN A 704 0.55 -49.99 0.62
N SER A 705 0.60 -50.73 1.74
CA SER A 705 -0.55 -51.46 2.29
C SER A 705 -1.39 -50.65 3.26
N ARG A 706 -0.80 -49.62 3.90
CA ARG A 706 -1.41 -48.85 4.99
C ARG A 706 -1.18 -47.34 4.81
N ILE A 707 -2.02 -46.55 5.46
CA ILE A 707 -1.93 -45.09 5.52
C ILE A 707 -2.02 -44.66 6.99
N VAL A 708 -1.03 -43.90 7.45
CA VAL A 708 -1.09 -43.17 8.73
C VAL A 708 -1.57 -41.74 8.46
N PHE A 709 -2.37 -41.18 9.35
CA PHE A 709 -2.86 -39.81 9.25
C PHE A 709 -3.13 -39.20 10.63
N VAL A 710 -3.25 -37.88 10.67
CA VAL A 710 -3.63 -37.14 11.89
C VAL A 710 -5.13 -36.89 11.87
N SER A 711 -5.82 -37.17 12.98
CA SER A 711 -7.23 -36.86 13.13
C SER A 711 -7.56 -36.36 14.52
N ASN A 712 -8.44 -35.36 14.60
CA ASN A 712 -8.98 -34.85 15.86
C ASN A 712 -10.34 -35.46 16.25
N ARG A 713 -10.77 -36.53 15.56
CA ARG A 713 -12.09 -37.16 15.78
C ARG A 713 -12.31 -37.71 17.20
N SER A 714 -11.24 -37.93 17.97
CA SER A 714 -11.27 -38.34 19.38
C SER A 714 -11.13 -37.17 20.38
N GLY A 715 -11.27 -35.92 19.92
CA GLY A 715 -11.27 -34.70 20.75
C GLY A 715 -9.91 -33.98 20.85
N SER A 716 -8.83 -34.59 20.36
CA SER A 716 -7.50 -33.95 20.19
C SER A 716 -6.79 -34.57 18.99
N ASP A 717 -5.77 -33.90 18.44
CA ASP A 717 -4.98 -34.43 17.31
C ASP A 717 -4.23 -35.68 17.71
N GLN A 718 -4.57 -36.81 17.07
CA GLN A 718 -3.98 -38.12 17.32
C GLN A 718 -3.58 -38.78 16.01
N LEU A 719 -2.67 -39.74 16.08
CA LEU A 719 -2.33 -40.59 14.93
C LEU A 719 -3.36 -41.71 14.78
N TRP A 720 -3.78 -41.90 13.54
CA TRP A 720 -4.69 -42.95 13.12
C TRP A 720 -4.06 -43.73 11.97
N LEU A 721 -4.41 -45.02 11.89
CA LEU A 721 -3.95 -45.92 10.84
C LEU A 721 -5.16 -46.52 10.13
N MET A 722 -5.05 -46.68 8.82
CA MET A 722 -6.02 -47.39 8.01
C MET A 722 -5.33 -48.22 6.93
N ASP A 723 -6.06 -49.13 6.32
CA ASP A 723 -5.62 -49.82 5.13
C ASP A 723 -5.59 -48.84 3.94
N ALA A 724 -4.82 -49.18 2.90
CA ALA A 724 -4.71 -48.42 1.65
C ALA A 724 -6.04 -48.13 0.93
N ASP A 725 -7.09 -48.91 1.21
CA ASP A 725 -8.44 -48.73 0.66
C ASP A 725 -9.37 -47.89 1.56
N GLY A 726 -8.86 -47.39 2.68
CA GLY A 726 -9.57 -46.58 3.67
C GLY A 726 -10.33 -47.39 4.73
N LYS A 727 -10.29 -48.72 4.69
CA LYS A 727 -10.91 -49.58 5.70
C LYS A 727 -10.04 -49.74 6.95
N ASN A 728 -10.61 -50.38 7.97
CA ASN A 728 -9.93 -50.75 9.20
C ASN A 728 -9.25 -49.57 9.91
N GLN A 729 -9.91 -48.41 9.89
CA GLN A 729 -9.42 -47.21 10.58
C GLN A 729 -9.36 -47.48 12.08
N ARG A 730 -8.20 -47.25 12.69
CA ARG A 730 -7.97 -47.44 14.12
C ARG A 730 -7.03 -46.37 14.66
N GLN A 731 -7.25 -45.98 15.91
CA GLN A 731 -6.42 -45.02 16.61
C GLN A 731 -5.08 -45.68 17.00
N LEU A 732 -3.97 -44.96 16.81
CA LEU A 732 -2.63 -45.41 17.20
C LEU A 732 -2.16 -44.74 18.50
N THR A 733 -2.49 -43.46 18.67
CA THR A 733 -2.11 -42.69 19.87
C THR A 733 -3.35 -42.17 20.57
N SER A 734 -3.33 -42.16 21.90
CA SER A 734 -4.44 -41.63 22.72
C SER A 734 -3.93 -41.00 24.02
N GLY A 735 -4.79 -40.18 24.64
CA GLY A 735 -4.50 -39.48 25.88
C GLY A 735 -4.42 -37.95 25.72
N PRO A 736 -3.93 -37.22 26.75
CA PRO A 736 -3.94 -35.76 26.77
C PRO A 736 -2.85 -35.13 25.88
N THR A 737 -1.91 -35.93 25.38
CA THR A 737 -0.82 -35.48 24.53
C THR A 737 -1.25 -35.52 23.07
N MET A 738 -1.11 -34.40 22.37
CA MET A 738 -1.36 -34.29 20.93
C MET A 738 -0.23 -34.97 20.15
N ALA A 739 -0.53 -35.52 18.97
CA ALA A 739 0.44 -36.19 18.09
C ALA A 739 0.32 -35.72 16.62
N ALA A 740 1.45 -35.39 16.00
CA ALA A 740 1.52 -34.91 14.61
C ALA A 740 2.86 -35.25 13.92
N TRP A 741 2.94 -34.99 12.61
CA TRP A 741 4.09 -35.27 11.73
C TRP A 741 4.63 -36.72 11.84
N PRO A 742 3.80 -37.73 11.52
CA PRO A 742 4.24 -39.11 11.52
C PRO A 742 5.19 -39.39 10.34
N GLU A 743 6.27 -40.12 10.61
CA GLU A 743 7.18 -40.67 9.60
C GLU A 743 7.34 -42.18 9.84
N TRP A 744 7.25 -42.97 8.76
CA TRP A 744 7.42 -44.42 8.81
C TRP A 744 8.88 -44.81 8.96
N SER A 745 9.15 -45.85 9.76
CA SER A 745 10.42 -46.55 9.67
C SER A 745 10.57 -47.20 8.29
N PRO A 746 11.79 -47.35 7.75
CA PRO A 746 12.00 -47.92 6.41
C PRO A 746 11.43 -49.34 6.23
N ASP A 747 11.38 -50.12 7.31
CA ASP A 747 10.79 -51.46 7.36
C ASP A 747 9.25 -51.46 7.52
N GLY A 748 8.64 -50.29 7.72
CA GLY A 748 7.19 -50.12 7.91
C GLY A 748 6.64 -50.64 9.25
N SER A 749 7.48 -51.01 10.21
CA SER A 749 7.02 -51.62 11.48
C SER A 749 6.70 -50.60 12.58
N ARG A 750 7.25 -49.38 12.49
CA ARG A 750 7.20 -48.33 13.51
C ARG A 750 6.92 -46.96 12.89
N LEU A 751 6.41 -46.06 13.71
CA LEU A 751 6.18 -44.66 13.38
C LEU A 751 6.89 -43.78 14.41
N VAL A 752 7.61 -42.77 13.94
CA VAL A 752 8.11 -41.69 14.79
C VAL A 752 7.27 -40.44 14.56
N PHE A 753 7.01 -39.68 15.62
CA PHE A 753 6.15 -38.52 15.55
C PHE A 753 6.49 -37.48 16.61
N TRP A 754 6.03 -36.26 16.36
CA TRP A 754 6.07 -35.16 17.31
C TRP A 754 4.86 -35.20 18.24
N SER A 755 5.07 -34.84 19.49
CA SER A 755 4.04 -34.83 20.51
C SER A 755 4.08 -33.58 21.38
N TYR A 756 2.92 -33.17 21.91
CA TYR A 756 2.81 -32.04 22.82
C TYR A 756 1.74 -32.25 23.89
N ASN A 757 2.12 -32.12 25.15
CA ASN A 757 1.20 -32.13 26.28
C ASN A 757 0.87 -30.68 26.68
N PRO A 758 -0.33 -30.17 26.41
CA PRO A 758 -0.69 -28.78 26.69
C PRO A 758 -0.82 -28.46 28.18
N ALA A 759 -1.16 -29.46 29.02
CA ALA A 759 -1.31 -29.27 30.46
C ALA A 759 0.06 -29.13 31.14
N ALA A 760 1.02 -29.95 30.74
CA ALA A 760 2.38 -29.91 31.28
C ALA A 760 3.33 -28.96 30.52
N LYS A 761 2.93 -28.49 29.33
CA LYS A 761 3.77 -27.74 28.39
C LYS A 761 5.08 -28.48 28.04
N ILE A 762 4.95 -29.78 27.77
CA ILE A 762 6.07 -30.66 27.43
C ILE A 762 5.95 -31.09 25.97
N TYR A 763 7.04 -30.93 25.23
CA TYR A 763 7.22 -31.42 23.87
C TYR A 763 7.93 -32.77 23.90
N GLY A 764 7.61 -33.64 22.94
CA GLY A 764 8.28 -34.93 22.83
C GLY A 764 8.47 -35.40 21.39
N ILE A 765 9.55 -36.14 21.16
CA ILE A 765 9.70 -37.02 20.00
C ILE A 765 9.44 -38.44 20.49
N GLU A 766 8.43 -39.07 19.91
CA GLU A 766 7.91 -40.35 20.37
C GLU A 766 7.84 -41.35 19.22
N MET A 767 7.84 -42.62 19.58
CA MET A 767 7.72 -43.73 18.65
C MET A 767 6.57 -44.65 19.08
N VAL A 768 5.85 -45.21 18.12
CA VAL A 768 4.79 -46.20 18.35
C VAL A 768 4.89 -47.33 17.34
N SER A 769 4.44 -48.53 17.70
CA SER A 769 4.35 -49.63 16.75
C SER A 769 3.19 -49.39 15.77
N ALA A 770 3.43 -49.67 14.50
CA ALA A 770 2.37 -49.73 13.50
C ALA A 770 1.62 -51.08 13.53
N GLU A 771 2.05 -52.04 14.35
CA GLU A 771 1.55 -53.41 14.38
C GLU A 771 0.59 -53.70 15.55
N GLY A 772 -0.38 -54.60 15.31
CA GLY A 772 -1.40 -54.98 16.30
C GLY A 772 -2.58 -54.01 16.37
N ARG A 773 -3.56 -54.29 17.25
CA ARG A 773 -4.81 -53.53 17.34
C ARG A 773 -4.93 -52.65 18.59
N GLU A 774 -3.99 -52.75 19.51
CA GLU A 774 -4.00 -51.99 20.77
C GLU A 774 -3.48 -50.56 20.57
N GLU A 775 -4.14 -49.59 21.18
CA GLU A 775 -3.71 -48.19 21.20
C GLU A 775 -2.43 -48.02 22.03
N ASN A 776 -1.58 -47.06 21.66
CA ASN A 776 -0.30 -46.77 22.33
C ASN A 776 0.64 -47.99 22.46
N ARG A 777 0.46 -49.02 21.63
CA ARG A 777 1.26 -50.25 21.70
C ARG A 777 2.73 -49.98 21.41
N ASN A 778 3.60 -50.41 22.33
CA ASN A 778 5.04 -50.13 22.31
C ASN A 778 5.36 -48.63 22.15
N ARG A 779 4.49 -47.76 22.66
CA ARG A 779 4.74 -46.32 22.67
C ARG A 779 5.96 -46.03 23.55
N LYS A 780 6.98 -45.42 22.94
CA LYS A 780 8.25 -45.09 23.57
C LYS A 780 8.53 -43.62 23.39
N ILE A 781 8.77 -42.93 24.50
CA ILE A 781 9.28 -41.56 24.49
C ILE A 781 10.78 -41.61 24.22
N LEU A 782 11.22 -40.97 23.14
CA LEU A 782 12.64 -40.90 22.78
C LEU A 782 13.29 -39.63 23.32
N VAL A 783 12.55 -38.51 23.25
CA VAL A 783 12.98 -37.20 23.73
C VAL A 783 11.80 -36.52 24.41
N GLN A 784 12.07 -35.87 25.54
CA GLN A 784 11.14 -34.98 26.23
C GLN A 784 11.85 -33.67 26.56
N SER A 785 11.16 -32.56 26.38
CA SER A 785 11.71 -31.23 26.64
C SER A 785 10.61 -30.24 27.01
N HIS A 786 10.94 -29.27 27.87
CA HIS A 786 10.13 -28.07 28.10
C HIS A 786 10.38 -27.00 27.02
N SER A 787 11.45 -27.17 26.25
CA SER A 787 11.76 -26.36 25.07
C SER A 787 11.23 -27.04 23.81
N MET A 788 11.01 -26.27 22.76
CA MET A 788 10.42 -26.78 21.52
C MET A 788 11.27 -27.85 20.85
N LEU A 789 10.58 -28.84 20.27
CA LEU A 789 11.12 -29.86 19.39
C LEU A 789 10.41 -29.71 18.04
N ASP A 790 11.15 -29.87 16.95
CA ASP A 790 10.63 -29.91 15.58
C ASP A 790 10.67 -31.36 15.04
N ARG A 791 9.93 -31.58 13.94
CA ARG A 791 9.54 -32.90 13.45
C ARG A 791 10.71 -33.89 13.28
N PRO A 792 10.45 -35.18 13.55
CA PRO A 792 11.43 -36.24 13.35
C PRO A 792 11.43 -36.76 11.90
N THR A 793 12.59 -37.21 11.42
CA THR A 793 12.72 -37.99 10.17
C THR A 793 13.62 -39.20 10.42
N PHE A 794 13.23 -40.36 9.90
CA PHE A 794 14.10 -41.53 9.91
C PHE A 794 15.28 -41.34 8.95
N HIS A 795 16.44 -41.81 9.36
CA HIS A 795 17.53 -42.11 8.44
C HIS A 795 17.11 -43.31 7.54
N PRO A 796 17.52 -43.38 6.27
CA PRO A 796 17.08 -44.44 5.35
C PRO A 796 17.40 -45.88 5.77
N ASP A 797 18.38 -46.10 6.65
CA ASP A 797 18.67 -47.43 7.23
C ASP A 797 17.80 -47.78 8.46
N GLY A 798 17.07 -46.81 9.02
CA GLY A 798 16.23 -46.98 10.20
C GLY A 798 16.95 -46.98 11.55
N GLU A 799 18.28 -46.86 11.58
CA GLU A 799 19.09 -46.88 12.82
C GLU A 799 19.02 -45.57 13.61
N TYR A 800 18.71 -44.46 12.94
CA TYR A 800 18.73 -43.13 13.53
C TYR A 800 17.53 -42.30 13.12
N ILE A 801 17.21 -41.32 13.97
CA ILE A 801 16.18 -40.31 13.74
C ILE A 801 16.82 -38.94 13.88
N ALA A 802 16.68 -38.10 12.86
CA ALA A 802 17.05 -36.69 12.93
C ALA A 802 15.85 -35.84 13.36
N TYR A 803 16.07 -34.81 14.17
CA TYR A 803 15.04 -33.89 14.66
C TYR A 803 15.64 -32.52 15.00
N GLY A 804 14.82 -31.46 15.01
CA GLY A 804 15.24 -30.15 15.50
C GLY A 804 14.91 -29.99 16.98
N ALA A 805 15.77 -29.33 17.76
CA ALA A 805 15.51 -29.07 19.17
C ALA A 805 16.08 -27.74 19.64
N VAL A 806 15.36 -27.07 20.54
CA VAL A 806 15.87 -25.89 21.24
C VAL A 806 16.73 -26.31 22.43
N THR A 807 18.03 -26.00 22.35
CA THR A 807 19.02 -26.21 23.40
C THR A 807 19.65 -24.88 23.79
N GLU A 808 19.60 -24.52 25.09
CA GLU A 808 20.21 -23.29 25.61
C GLU A 808 19.76 -21.99 24.89
N GLY A 809 18.54 -22.00 24.35
CA GLY A 809 17.97 -20.86 23.61
C GLY A 809 18.25 -20.86 22.11
N ASN A 810 18.97 -21.85 21.58
CA ASN A 810 19.25 -22.01 20.15
C ASN A 810 18.60 -23.26 19.54
N TRP A 811 18.22 -23.22 18.27
CA TRP A 811 17.69 -24.39 17.56
C TRP A 811 18.80 -25.13 16.83
N ASP A 812 18.98 -26.40 17.15
CA ASP A 812 19.98 -27.25 16.51
C ASP A 812 19.35 -28.50 15.89
N ILE A 813 20.06 -29.10 14.93
CA ILE A 813 19.74 -30.43 14.42
C ILE A 813 20.40 -31.49 15.32
N TRP A 814 19.61 -32.49 15.70
CA TRP A 814 20.02 -33.60 16.53
C TRP A 814 19.76 -34.94 15.85
N LEU A 815 20.55 -35.94 16.23
CA LEU A 815 20.38 -37.34 15.88
C LEU A 815 20.15 -38.16 17.15
N ILE A 816 19.22 -39.10 17.11
CA ILE A 816 19.00 -40.09 18.17
C ILE A 816 18.93 -41.50 17.60
N ASN A 817 19.61 -42.43 18.25
CA ASN A 817 19.37 -43.86 18.04
C ASN A 817 18.18 -44.29 18.92
N PRO A 818 17.07 -44.75 18.32
CA PRO A 818 15.83 -45.01 19.06
C PRO A 818 15.93 -46.20 20.01
N ASP A 819 16.85 -47.14 19.79
CA ASP A 819 16.95 -48.37 20.58
C ASP A 819 17.84 -48.16 21.81
N THR A 820 19.03 -47.58 21.61
CA THR A 820 20.01 -47.30 22.67
C THR A 820 19.77 -45.98 23.40
N GLY A 821 19.04 -45.04 22.80
CA GLY A 821 18.84 -43.69 23.33
C GLY A 821 20.05 -42.76 23.17
N LYS A 822 21.13 -43.20 22.50
CA LYS A 822 22.32 -42.39 22.26
C LYS A 822 21.98 -41.21 21.34
N LYS A 823 22.45 -40.01 21.71
CA LYS A 823 22.17 -38.74 21.01
C LYS A 823 23.45 -38.07 20.51
N TRP A 824 23.35 -37.40 19.37
CA TRP A 824 24.39 -36.52 18.83
C TRP A 824 23.78 -35.18 18.45
N ARG A 825 24.45 -34.09 18.81
CA ARG A 825 24.15 -32.74 18.32
C ARG A 825 24.93 -32.56 17.01
N LEU A 826 24.23 -32.31 15.91
CA LEU A 826 24.84 -32.19 14.57
C LEU A 826 25.19 -30.74 14.21
N THR A 827 24.47 -29.76 14.76
CA THR A 827 24.75 -28.32 14.57
C THR A 827 24.89 -27.59 15.90
N SER A 828 25.60 -26.46 15.88
CA SER A 828 25.80 -25.61 17.07
C SER A 828 25.97 -24.13 16.71
N ASP A 829 25.59 -23.76 15.49
CA ASP A 829 25.68 -22.38 15.01
C ASP A 829 24.57 -21.56 15.71
N PRO A 830 24.80 -20.28 16.06
CA PRO A 830 23.81 -19.45 16.78
C PRO A 830 22.53 -19.13 15.97
N GLN A 831 22.40 -19.64 14.75
CA GLN A 831 21.22 -19.50 13.93
C GLN A 831 20.20 -20.59 14.23
N MET A 832 18.96 -20.40 13.78
CA MET A 832 17.93 -21.39 13.99
C MET A 832 17.98 -22.47 12.91
N GLU A 833 18.33 -23.70 13.28
CA GLU A 833 18.33 -24.85 12.37
C GLU A 833 17.17 -25.83 12.58
N THR A 834 16.43 -26.13 11.51
CA THR A 834 15.21 -26.95 11.54
C THR A 834 15.01 -27.78 10.26
N ASN A 835 13.89 -28.49 10.14
CA ASN A 835 13.47 -29.19 8.92
C ASN A 835 14.49 -30.19 8.34
N PRO A 836 14.99 -31.17 9.12
CA PRO A 836 15.89 -32.19 8.58
C PRO A 836 15.20 -33.04 7.49
N LEU A 837 15.87 -33.25 6.36
CA LEU A 837 15.41 -34.08 5.24
C LEU A 837 16.56 -34.92 4.67
N TRP A 838 16.51 -36.24 4.87
CA TRP A 838 17.56 -37.16 4.41
C TRP A 838 17.54 -37.34 2.90
N ARG A 839 18.74 -37.38 2.31
CA ARG A 839 18.94 -37.91 0.96
C ARG A 839 18.68 -39.42 0.97
N PRO A 840 18.08 -40.02 -0.08
CA PRO A 840 17.70 -41.44 -0.07
C PRO A 840 18.83 -42.43 0.21
N ASP A 841 20.08 -42.06 -0.06
CA ASP A 841 21.25 -42.89 0.22
C ASP A 841 21.81 -42.75 1.65
N GLY A 842 21.22 -41.88 2.48
CA GLY A 842 21.64 -41.62 3.87
C GLY A 842 22.93 -40.81 4.01
N LYS A 843 23.60 -40.44 2.91
CA LYS A 843 24.93 -39.80 2.98
C LYS A 843 24.89 -38.29 3.16
N ALA A 844 23.73 -37.66 2.91
CA ALA A 844 23.54 -36.24 3.08
C ALA A 844 22.19 -35.93 3.74
N LEU A 845 22.15 -34.84 4.50
CA LEU A 845 20.95 -34.31 5.14
C LEU A 845 20.78 -32.84 4.72
N ALA A 846 19.63 -32.50 4.13
CA ALA A 846 19.23 -31.12 3.92
C ALA A 846 18.54 -30.59 5.19
N PHE A 847 18.74 -29.32 5.50
CA PHE A 847 18.11 -28.67 6.65
C PHE A 847 18.01 -27.16 6.41
N LYS A 848 17.10 -26.54 7.14
CA LYS A 848 16.75 -25.12 7.00
C LYS A 848 17.48 -24.30 8.06
N VAL A 849 18.00 -23.13 7.69
CA VAL A 849 18.66 -22.18 8.58
C VAL A 849 17.93 -20.83 8.54
N ALA A 850 17.65 -20.24 9.70
CA ALA A 850 17.05 -18.90 9.83
C ALA A 850 17.85 -18.01 10.80
N PRO A 851 18.37 -16.84 10.37
CA PRO A 851 19.04 -15.89 11.25
C PRO A 851 18.08 -15.29 12.28
N GLY A 852 18.56 -15.16 13.52
CA GLY A 852 17.81 -14.48 14.59
C GLY A 852 16.46 -15.12 14.94
N GLY A 853 16.20 -16.36 14.49
CA GLY A 853 14.92 -17.05 14.69
C GLY A 853 13.80 -16.61 13.74
N GLU A 854 14.10 -15.80 12.72
CA GLU A 854 13.07 -15.24 11.83
C GLU A 854 12.80 -16.14 10.62
N TYR A 855 11.64 -16.82 10.63
CA TYR A 855 11.24 -17.81 9.62
C TYR A 855 10.95 -17.22 8.23
N SER A 856 10.89 -15.90 8.08
CA SER A 856 10.80 -15.26 6.78
C SER A 856 12.15 -15.16 6.05
N LEU A 857 13.29 -15.38 6.73
CA LEU A 857 14.64 -15.22 6.15
C LEU A 857 15.42 -16.52 6.13
N THR A 858 14.96 -17.48 5.34
CA THR A 858 15.50 -18.83 5.45
C THR A 858 16.37 -19.23 4.29
N GLU A 859 17.49 -19.85 4.62
CA GLU A 859 18.35 -20.52 3.65
C GLU A 859 18.31 -22.04 3.87
N GLU A 860 18.76 -22.76 2.85
CA GLU A 860 18.86 -24.21 2.88
C GLU A 860 20.33 -24.60 2.98
N TYR A 861 20.62 -25.57 3.84
CA TYR A 861 21.97 -26.05 4.08
C TYR A 861 21.97 -27.56 3.93
N PHE A 862 23.13 -28.10 3.62
CA PHE A 862 23.32 -29.54 3.46
C PHE A 862 24.48 -29.96 4.35
N MET A 863 24.40 -31.15 4.91
CA MET A 863 25.52 -31.73 5.64
C MET A 863 25.82 -33.14 5.16
N THR A 864 27.10 -33.50 5.15
CA THR A 864 27.58 -34.86 4.89
C THR A 864 28.37 -35.39 6.08
N PHE A 865 28.43 -36.72 6.19
CA PHE A 865 28.91 -37.41 7.39
C PHE A 865 30.23 -38.17 7.17
N GLU A 866 31.02 -37.78 6.17
CA GLU A 866 32.30 -38.43 5.81
C GLU A 866 33.31 -38.47 6.97
N LYS A 867 33.23 -37.47 7.87
CA LYS A 867 34.06 -37.35 9.09
C LYS A 867 33.35 -37.85 10.35
N GLY A 868 32.23 -38.55 10.20
CA GLY A 868 31.37 -39.02 11.27
C GLY A 868 30.37 -37.96 11.78
N TYR A 869 29.38 -38.40 12.56
CA TYR A 869 28.27 -37.55 13.05
C TYR A 869 28.68 -36.43 14.01
N GLN A 870 29.86 -36.52 14.62
CA GLN A 870 30.36 -35.48 15.54
C GLN A 870 30.99 -34.29 14.82
N ASN A 871 31.40 -34.47 13.56
CA ASN A 871 32.07 -33.44 12.77
C ASN A 871 31.51 -33.42 11.33
N PRO A 872 30.21 -33.16 11.13
CA PRO A 872 29.64 -33.12 9.79
C PRO A 872 30.27 -32.01 8.94
N THR A 873 30.40 -32.24 7.64
CA THR A 873 30.82 -31.20 6.69
C THR A 873 29.57 -30.45 6.22
N ILE A 874 29.51 -29.13 6.45
CA ILE A 874 28.38 -28.28 6.08
C ILE A 874 28.61 -27.64 4.70
N TYR A 875 27.57 -27.60 3.88
CA TYR A 875 27.52 -26.99 2.56
C TYR A 875 26.38 -25.98 2.51
N ARG A 876 26.69 -24.72 2.15
CA ARG A 876 25.70 -23.65 2.08
C ARG A 876 25.01 -23.62 0.72
N TRP A 877 23.68 -23.45 0.68
CA TRP A 877 22.95 -23.38 -0.59
C TRP A 877 23.40 -22.21 -1.45
N LYS A 878 23.60 -22.50 -2.74
CA LYS A 878 23.84 -21.52 -3.79
C LYS A 878 22.92 -21.83 -4.96
N GLY A 879 21.71 -21.29 -4.89
CA GLY A 879 20.66 -21.49 -5.89
C GLY A 879 19.50 -20.52 -5.70
N PRO A 880 18.41 -20.68 -6.46
CA PRO A 880 17.18 -19.93 -6.25
C PRO A 880 16.72 -20.08 -4.81
N GLU A 881 16.23 -19.00 -4.23
CA GLU A 881 15.90 -18.99 -2.82
C GLU A 881 14.71 -19.90 -2.52
N SER A 882 14.87 -20.72 -1.49
CA SER A 882 13.93 -21.76 -1.09
C SER A 882 13.32 -21.39 0.25
N LEU A 883 11.99 -21.45 0.33
CA LEU A 883 11.28 -21.42 1.60
C LEU A 883 11.36 -22.77 2.31
N GLN A 884 11.40 -23.85 1.52
CA GLN A 884 11.28 -25.22 1.99
C GLN A 884 11.66 -26.25 0.93
N MET A 885 12.66 -27.07 1.26
CA MET A 885 12.92 -28.34 0.57
C MET A 885 11.81 -29.35 0.84
N SER A 886 11.23 -29.89 -0.24
CA SER A 886 10.02 -30.72 -0.20
C SER A 886 10.29 -32.20 -0.52
N GLY A 887 11.38 -32.52 -1.23
CA GLY A 887 11.75 -33.92 -1.49
C GLY A 887 12.96 -34.09 -2.39
N TRP A 888 13.69 -35.19 -2.19
CA TRP A 888 14.75 -35.64 -3.10
C TRP A 888 14.19 -36.49 -4.23
N SER A 889 14.83 -36.45 -5.39
CA SER A 889 14.61 -37.47 -6.40
C SER A 889 15.07 -38.84 -5.88
N PRO A 890 14.48 -39.95 -6.34
CA PRO A 890 14.84 -41.29 -5.88
C PRO A 890 16.33 -41.63 -6.04
N ASP A 891 16.99 -41.09 -7.06
CA ASP A 891 18.42 -41.24 -7.31
C ASP A 891 19.32 -40.29 -6.47
N GLY A 892 18.72 -39.41 -5.68
CA GLY A 892 19.41 -38.43 -4.82
C GLY A 892 20.11 -37.29 -5.56
N ARG A 893 19.90 -37.13 -6.88
CA ARG A 893 20.61 -36.10 -7.69
C ARG A 893 19.89 -34.76 -7.76
N LYS A 894 18.57 -34.74 -7.55
CA LYS A 894 17.72 -33.55 -7.66
C LYS A 894 16.95 -33.32 -6.37
N ILE A 895 16.54 -32.09 -6.15
CA ILE A 895 15.68 -31.70 -5.04
C ILE A 895 14.54 -30.81 -5.54
N THR A 896 13.35 -31.00 -5.00
CA THR A 896 12.20 -30.12 -5.20
C THR A 896 11.99 -29.22 -4.00
N TYR A 897 11.56 -27.99 -4.25
CA TYR A 897 11.34 -26.99 -3.22
C TYR A 897 10.30 -25.97 -3.63
N THR A 898 9.76 -25.27 -2.63
CA THR A 898 8.92 -24.09 -2.85
C THR A 898 9.79 -22.85 -2.74
N ALA A 899 9.86 -22.06 -3.81
CA ALA A 899 10.52 -20.76 -3.83
C ALA A 899 9.49 -19.65 -3.58
N GLU A 900 9.95 -18.59 -2.93
CA GLU A 900 9.22 -17.33 -2.80
C GLU A 900 9.63 -16.38 -3.92
N ILE A 901 8.67 -15.79 -4.60
CA ILE A 901 8.88 -14.84 -5.71
C ILE A 901 8.25 -13.53 -5.31
N ILE A 902 9.05 -12.46 -5.33
CA ILE A 902 8.61 -11.10 -5.01
C ILE A 902 8.68 -10.23 -6.27
N SER A 903 7.56 -9.65 -6.72
CA SER A 903 7.56 -8.67 -7.82
C SER A 903 7.92 -7.28 -7.32
N ASP A 904 8.78 -6.55 -8.04
CA ASP A 904 9.08 -5.14 -7.74
C ASP A 904 8.28 -4.13 -8.59
N SER A 905 7.41 -4.58 -9.49
CA SER A 905 6.91 -3.76 -10.60
C SER A 905 5.89 -2.67 -10.25
N SER A 906 5.56 -2.43 -8.97
CA SER A 906 4.49 -1.49 -8.63
C SER A 906 4.55 -0.86 -7.24
N GLY A 907 5.73 -0.70 -6.64
CA GLY A 907 5.84 -0.12 -5.29
C GLY A 907 5.45 -1.06 -4.14
N GLU A 908 4.91 -2.25 -4.43
CA GLU A 908 4.68 -3.33 -3.46
C GLU A 908 5.39 -4.62 -3.86
N ASP A 909 5.98 -5.28 -2.87
CA ASP A 909 6.46 -6.65 -2.94
C ASP A 909 5.26 -7.60 -3.13
N ARG A 910 4.98 -8.02 -4.38
CA ARG A 910 3.97 -9.07 -4.62
C ARG A 910 4.61 -10.41 -4.32
N VAL A 911 4.28 -11.00 -3.18
CA VAL A 911 4.74 -12.35 -2.78
C VAL A 911 3.86 -13.42 -3.43
N THR A 912 4.45 -14.27 -4.25
CA THR A 912 3.84 -15.52 -4.73
C THR A 912 4.81 -16.68 -4.53
N TYR A 913 4.33 -17.90 -4.66
CA TYR A 913 5.14 -19.11 -4.48
C TYR A 913 5.24 -19.88 -5.78
N ALA A 914 6.41 -20.46 -6.04
CA ALA A 914 6.66 -21.31 -7.20
C ALA A 914 7.22 -22.67 -6.77
N ALA A 915 6.74 -23.72 -7.42
CA ALA A 915 7.28 -25.05 -7.24
C ALA A 915 8.48 -25.21 -8.19
N MET A 916 9.61 -25.60 -7.60
CA MET A 916 10.90 -25.65 -8.28
C MET A 916 11.53 -27.03 -8.18
N VAL A 917 12.43 -27.31 -9.12
CA VAL A 917 13.34 -28.44 -9.10
C VAL A 917 14.74 -27.98 -9.51
N SER A 918 15.76 -28.48 -8.83
CA SER A 918 17.17 -28.22 -9.14
C SER A 918 18.02 -29.49 -9.02
N ASP A 919 19.08 -29.56 -9.81
CA ASP A 919 20.15 -30.54 -9.66
C ASP A 919 21.10 -30.06 -8.57
N ILE A 920 21.61 -30.97 -7.74
CA ILE A 920 22.45 -30.61 -6.59
C ILE A 920 23.89 -31.06 -6.78
N CYS A 921 24.82 -30.12 -6.65
CA CYS A 921 26.26 -30.36 -6.64
C CYS A 921 26.88 -29.86 -5.33
N LEU A 922 27.40 -30.77 -4.50
CA LEU A 922 28.11 -30.42 -3.26
C LEU A 922 29.61 -30.29 -3.55
N LYS A 923 30.15 -29.06 -3.52
CA LYS A 923 31.57 -28.79 -3.81
C LYS A 923 32.05 -27.54 -3.08
N ASP A 924 33.29 -27.54 -2.61
CA ASP A 924 33.98 -26.37 -2.03
C ASP A 924 33.18 -25.68 -0.90
N GLY A 925 32.49 -26.46 -0.06
CA GLY A 925 31.65 -25.96 1.03
C GLY A 925 30.32 -25.32 0.57
N GLN A 926 29.94 -25.50 -0.68
CA GLN A 926 28.68 -25.00 -1.27
C GLN A 926 27.82 -26.15 -1.82
N ALA A 927 26.52 -26.02 -1.66
CA ALA A 927 25.50 -26.84 -2.31
C ALA A 927 24.95 -26.05 -3.49
N ILE A 928 25.51 -26.27 -4.67
CA ILE A 928 25.25 -25.48 -5.87
C ILE A 928 24.05 -26.08 -6.59
N ALA A 929 23.02 -25.25 -6.79
CA ALA A 929 21.87 -25.57 -7.63
C ALA A 929 22.22 -25.40 -9.10
N GLN A 930 21.97 -26.44 -9.89
CA GLN A 930 22.16 -26.43 -11.34
C GLN A 930 20.84 -26.76 -12.03
N ASN A 931 20.68 -26.30 -13.28
CA ASN A 931 19.51 -26.62 -14.11
C ASN A 931 18.15 -26.35 -13.43
N SER A 932 18.06 -25.29 -12.63
CA SER A 932 16.85 -24.92 -11.88
C SER A 932 15.67 -24.61 -12.80
N LYS A 933 14.49 -25.17 -12.50
CA LYS A 933 13.27 -25.00 -13.31
C LYS A 933 12.06 -24.68 -12.44
N ILE A 934 11.24 -23.75 -12.90
CA ILE A 934 9.87 -23.55 -12.41
C ILE A 934 8.97 -24.61 -13.06
N LEU A 935 8.30 -25.42 -12.25
CA LEU A 935 7.49 -26.53 -12.75
C LEU A 935 6.24 -26.06 -13.50
N SER A 936 5.63 -24.96 -13.05
CA SER A 936 4.39 -24.43 -13.62
C SER A 936 4.57 -23.58 -14.87
N LYS A 937 5.79 -23.12 -15.18
CA LYS A 937 6.06 -22.18 -16.28
C LYS A 937 5.13 -20.96 -16.25
N ASN A 938 4.86 -20.43 -15.05
CA ASN A 938 3.99 -19.28 -14.78
C ASN A 938 2.50 -19.45 -15.13
N LYS A 939 2.04 -20.71 -15.30
CA LYS A 939 0.63 -20.99 -15.61
C LYS A 939 -0.26 -21.09 -14.38
N THR A 940 0.31 -20.99 -13.19
CA THR A 940 -0.36 -21.27 -11.91
C THR A 940 0.02 -20.22 -10.85
N LEU A 941 -0.60 -20.29 -9.68
CA LEU A 941 -0.65 -19.24 -8.66
C LEU A 941 -0.35 -19.80 -7.26
N GLY A 942 0.80 -19.45 -6.69
CA GLY A 942 1.16 -19.84 -5.33
C GLY A 942 1.38 -21.34 -5.17
N ASP A 943 2.24 -21.91 -6.00
CA ASP A 943 2.58 -23.32 -6.05
C ASP A 943 3.28 -23.80 -4.78
N ARG A 944 2.91 -24.97 -4.25
CA ARG A 944 3.50 -25.52 -3.02
C ARG A 944 3.65 -27.03 -3.00
N GLY A 945 4.57 -27.47 -2.14
CA GLY A 945 4.80 -28.86 -1.79
C GLY A 945 5.06 -29.79 -2.98
N PRO A 946 5.99 -29.45 -3.89
CA PRO A 946 6.35 -30.35 -4.99
C PRO A 946 7.00 -31.64 -4.50
N VAL A 947 6.45 -32.79 -4.93
CA VAL A 947 6.92 -34.13 -4.56
C VAL A 947 7.13 -35.01 -5.79
N PHE A 948 8.28 -35.69 -5.84
CA PHE A 948 8.62 -36.64 -6.91
C PHE A 948 7.74 -37.89 -6.87
N SER A 949 7.41 -38.41 -8.06
CA SER A 949 6.94 -39.78 -8.20
C SER A 949 8.06 -40.78 -7.84
N PRO A 950 7.73 -42.01 -7.44
CA PRO A 950 8.72 -43.02 -7.05
C PRO A 950 9.73 -43.41 -8.15
N ASP A 951 9.36 -43.23 -9.42
CA ASP A 951 10.24 -43.42 -10.58
C ASP A 951 11.12 -42.18 -10.88
N GLY A 952 10.88 -41.06 -10.20
CA GLY A 952 11.59 -39.79 -10.39
C GLY A 952 11.24 -39.06 -11.69
N GLU A 953 10.25 -39.51 -12.46
CA GLU A 953 9.94 -38.96 -13.78
C GLU A 953 8.92 -37.81 -13.74
N LYS A 954 8.15 -37.69 -12.66
CA LYS A 954 7.05 -36.73 -12.53
C LYS A 954 7.10 -36.05 -11.17
N ILE A 955 6.52 -34.86 -11.10
CA ILE A 955 6.41 -34.08 -9.86
C ILE A 955 4.98 -33.61 -9.71
N ALA A 956 4.35 -33.94 -8.58
CA ALA A 956 3.04 -33.43 -8.21
C ALA A 956 3.19 -32.26 -7.25
N PHE A 957 2.37 -31.22 -7.41
CA PHE A 957 2.32 -30.06 -6.52
C PHE A 957 0.89 -29.53 -6.46
N TRP A 958 0.61 -28.60 -5.56
CA TRP A 958 -0.68 -27.92 -5.52
C TRP A 958 -0.52 -26.41 -5.71
N SER A 959 -1.55 -25.76 -6.23
CA SER A 959 -1.56 -24.32 -6.53
C SER A 959 -2.95 -23.76 -6.26
N TRP A 960 -3.01 -22.49 -5.87
CA TRP A 960 -4.26 -21.75 -5.86
C TRP A 960 -4.75 -21.49 -7.28
N ASP A 961 -6.07 -21.39 -7.44
CA ASP A 961 -6.70 -20.80 -8.61
C ASP A 961 -7.27 -19.41 -8.29
N THR A 962 -7.78 -18.73 -9.32
CA THR A 962 -8.27 -17.37 -9.19
C THR A 962 -9.53 -17.23 -8.33
N SER A 963 -10.16 -18.34 -7.97
CA SER A 963 -11.34 -18.40 -7.11
C SER A 963 -10.99 -18.76 -5.67
N GLY A 964 -9.70 -18.83 -5.32
CA GLY A 964 -9.23 -19.18 -3.97
C GLY A 964 -9.32 -20.68 -3.66
N ASN A 965 -9.44 -21.55 -4.66
CA ASN A 965 -9.44 -23.01 -4.46
C ASN A 965 -8.02 -23.57 -4.66
N GLY A 966 -7.65 -24.54 -3.82
CA GLY A 966 -6.41 -25.32 -3.99
C GLY A 966 -6.62 -26.43 -5.02
N THR A 967 -5.73 -26.55 -6.00
CA THR A 967 -5.81 -27.56 -7.06
C THR A 967 -4.50 -28.29 -7.26
N LEU A 968 -4.57 -29.58 -7.61
CA LEU A 968 -3.38 -30.40 -7.84
C LEU A 968 -2.93 -30.31 -9.30
N TRP A 969 -1.62 -30.29 -9.48
CA TRP A 969 -0.92 -30.20 -10.76
C TRP A 969 0.17 -31.25 -10.85
N LEU A 970 0.46 -31.68 -12.08
CA LEU A 970 1.46 -32.67 -12.40
C LEU A 970 2.41 -32.13 -13.48
N HIS A 971 3.70 -32.15 -13.19
CA HIS A 971 4.76 -31.85 -14.14
C HIS A 971 5.46 -33.14 -14.56
N ASP A 972 5.64 -33.36 -15.87
CA ASP A 972 6.40 -34.47 -16.42
C ASP A 972 7.80 -34.00 -16.82
N LEU A 973 8.85 -34.56 -16.20
CA LEU A 973 10.23 -34.07 -16.36
C LEU A 973 10.84 -34.40 -17.72
N LYS A 974 10.34 -35.45 -18.40
CA LYS A 974 10.85 -35.87 -19.72
C LYS A 974 10.30 -34.98 -20.83
N THR A 975 8.99 -34.78 -20.82
CA THR A 975 8.28 -34.00 -21.84
C THR A 975 8.19 -32.51 -21.49
N SER A 976 8.49 -32.14 -20.24
CA SER A 976 8.20 -30.82 -19.68
C SER A 976 6.70 -30.44 -19.77
N GLY A 977 5.83 -31.44 -19.85
CA GLY A 977 4.37 -31.29 -19.89
C GLY A 977 3.80 -30.92 -18.52
N LEU A 978 2.77 -30.07 -18.51
CA LEU A 978 2.06 -29.65 -17.30
C LEU A 978 0.58 -29.98 -17.41
N THR A 979 0.05 -30.72 -16.44
CA THR A 979 -1.34 -31.19 -16.42
C THR A 979 -2.01 -30.81 -15.11
N ARG A 980 -3.17 -30.15 -15.18
CA ARG A 980 -4.05 -29.94 -14.02
C ARG A 980 -4.78 -31.25 -13.71
N LEU A 981 -4.68 -31.73 -12.47
CA LEU A 981 -5.29 -33.00 -12.06
C LEU A 981 -6.67 -32.83 -11.42
N THR A 982 -6.92 -31.70 -10.75
CA THR A 982 -8.18 -31.47 -10.03
C THR A 982 -8.76 -30.08 -10.28
N ASN A 983 -10.09 -29.98 -10.18
CA ASN A 983 -10.87 -28.74 -10.32
C ASN A 983 -11.86 -28.61 -9.13
N GLY A 984 -11.89 -27.45 -8.46
CA GLY A 984 -12.81 -27.09 -7.37
C GLY A 984 -12.52 -27.74 -6.01
N GLY A 985 -12.91 -27.12 -4.89
CA GLY A 985 -12.53 -27.54 -3.52
C GLY A 985 -11.09 -27.16 -3.16
N ALA A 986 -10.69 -27.26 -1.89
CA ALA A 986 -9.30 -27.01 -1.48
C ALA A 986 -8.49 -28.31 -1.40
N ASP A 987 -7.90 -28.71 -2.52
CA ASP A 987 -7.05 -29.89 -2.65
C ASP A 987 -5.59 -29.56 -2.42
N MET A 988 -4.99 -30.15 -1.39
CA MET A 988 -3.66 -29.77 -0.92
C MET A 988 -2.85 -30.99 -0.47
N TYR A 989 -1.53 -30.82 -0.43
CA TYR A 989 -0.57 -31.80 0.09
C TYR A 989 -0.60 -33.15 -0.63
N PRO A 990 -0.31 -33.19 -1.95
CA PRO A 990 -0.23 -34.46 -2.67
C PRO A 990 0.88 -35.34 -2.10
N GLN A 991 0.62 -36.65 -1.98
CA GLN A 991 1.59 -37.69 -1.65
C GLN A 991 1.42 -38.86 -2.62
N TRP A 992 2.54 -39.33 -3.19
CA TRP A 992 2.54 -40.47 -4.09
C TRP A 992 2.38 -41.77 -3.31
N SER A 993 1.57 -42.67 -3.85
CA SER A 993 1.67 -44.10 -3.57
C SER A 993 3.00 -44.63 -4.09
N MET A 994 3.55 -45.65 -3.43
CA MET A 994 4.89 -46.19 -3.76
C MET A 994 4.96 -46.84 -5.14
N ASP A 995 3.82 -47.25 -5.71
CA ASP A 995 3.72 -47.77 -7.08
C ASP A 995 3.54 -46.67 -8.15
N GLY A 996 3.47 -45.40 -7.75
CA GLY A 996 3.31 -44.25 -8.63
C GLY A 996 1.94 -44.12 -9.31
N LYS A 997 0.93 -44.91 -8.92
CA LYS A 997 -0.37 -44.93 -9.64
C LYS A 997 -1.44 -44.02 -9.05
N LYS A 998 -1.27 -43.60 -7.80
CA LYS A 998 -2.25 -42.83 -7.04
C LYS A 998 -1.63 -41.66 -6.28
N LEU A 999 -2.42 -40.62 -6.07
CA LEU A 999 -2.10 -39.49 -5.19
C LEU A 999 -3.08 -39.45 -4.02
N LEU A 1000 -2.54 -39.40 -2.80
CA LEU A 1000 -3.27 -39.12 -1.57
C LEU A 1000 -3.16 -37.62 -1.28
N PHE A 1001 -4.25 -36.97 -0.90
CA PHE A 1001 -4.27 -35.53 -0.61
C PHE A 1001 -5.42 -35.18 0.34
N THR A 1002 -5.36 -33.99 0.93
CA THR A 1002 -6.45 -33.44 1.76
C THR A 1002 -7.40 -32.64 0.88
N SER A 1003 -8.72 -32.78 1.06
CA SER A 1003 -9.73 -32.05 0.30
C SER A 1003 -10.85 -31.54 1.21
N THR A 1004 -11.46 -30.41 0.83
CA THR A 1004 -12.62 -29.81 1.55
C THR A 1004 -13.96 -30.03 0.86
N ARG A 1005 -14.00 -30.81 -0.23
CA ARG A 1005 -15.21 -31.04 -1.06
C ARG A 1005 -16.38 -31.71 -0.32
N SER A 1006 -16.11 -32.31 0.82
CA SER A 1006 -17.11 -32.99 1.65
C SER A 1006 -17.71 -32.10 2.72
N GLY A 1007 -17.31 -30.83 2.80
CA GLY A 1007 -17.69 -29.90 3.86
C GLY A 1007 -16.76 -29.94 5.09
N ASN A 1008 -15.87 -30.95 5.17
CA ASN A 1008 -14.80 -31.10 6.16
C ASN A 1008 -13.46 -31.35 5.45
N GLN A 1009 -12.35 -31.31 6.19
CA GLN A 1009 -11.03 -31.73 5.70
C GLN A 1009 -10.93 -33.26 5.76
N ASP A 1010 -11.00 -33.90 4.60
CA ASP A 1010 -10.96 -35.35 4.48
C ASP A 1010 -9.79 -35.80 3.60
N LEU A 1011 -9.33 -37.03 3.83
CA LEU A 1011 -8.35 -37.68 2.97
C LEU A 1011 -9.02 -38.27 1.73
N VAL A 1012 -8.48 -37.92 0.57
CA VAL A 1012 -8.98 -38.33 -0.74
C VAL A 1012 -7.85 -38.97 -1.55
N LEU A 1013 -8.21 -40.02 -2.26
CA LEU A 1013 -7.34 -40.76 -3.16
C LEU A 1013 -7.70 -40.49 -4.61
N LEU A 1014 -6.76 -40.02 -5.42
CA LEU A 1014 -6.89 -39.81 -6.87
C LEU A 1014 -6.20 -40.95 -7.63
N SER A 1015 -6.90 -41.56 -8.59
CA SER A 1015 -6.34 -42.56 -9.50
C SER A 1015 -5.86 -41.93 -10.81
N LEU A 1016 -4.54 -41.77 -11.00
CA LEU A 1016 -3.97 -41.08 -12.17
C LEU A 1016 -4.37 -41.70 -13.51
N GLN A 1017 -4.43 -43.03 -13.59
CA GLN A 1017 -4.84 -43.73 -14.82
C GLN A 1017 -6.29 -43.40 -15.22
N LYS A 1018 -7.18 -43.22 -14.25
CA LYS A 1018 -8.60 -42.87 -14.49
C LYS A 1018 -8.71 -41.40 -14.89
N THR A 1019 -7.99 -40.52 -14.19
CA THR A 1019 -7.93 -39.08 -14.48
C THR A 1019 -7.47 -38.82 -15.91
N LEU A 1020 -6.34 -39.41 -16.33
CA LEU A 1020 -5.80 -39.20 -17.68
C LEU A 1020 -6.74 -39.77 -18.76
N ARG A 1021 -7.37 -40.93 -18.53
CA ARG A 1021 -8.38 -41.50 -19.45
C ARG A 1021 -9.63 -40.62 -19.57
N GLN A 1022 -10.07 -40.00 -18.49
CA GLN A 1022 -11.24 -39.12 -18.48
C GLN A 1022 -10.95 -37.79 -19.19
N GLN A 1023 -9.74 -37.23 -19.00
CA GLN A 1023 -9.30 -36.05 -19.72
C GLN A 1023 -9.24 -36.29 -21.24
N LEU A 1024 -8.71 -37.44 -21.67
CA LEU A 1024 -8.70 -37.87 -23.08
C LEU A 1024 -10.12 -38.02 -23.67
N ARG A 1025 -11.11 -38.41 -22.86
CA ARG A 1025 -12.51 -38.51 -23.28
C ARG A 1025 -13.21 -37.15 -23.36
N SER A 1026 -12.78 -36.16 -22.58
CA SER A 1026 -13.33 -34.79 -22.62
C SER A 1026 -12.72 -33.90 -23.70
N THR A 1027 -11.61 -34.30 -24.32
CA THR A 1027 -10.91 -33.52 -25.37
C THR A 1027 -11.20 -33.99 -26.80
N ASN A 1028 -11.98 -35.06 -26.97
CA ASN A 1028 -12.59 -35.40 -28.26
C ASN A 1028 -14.05 -34.91 -28.24
N PRO A 1029 -14.47 -34.03 -29.16
CA PRO A 1029 -15.83 -33.47 -29.21
C PRO A 1029 -16.95 -34.51 -29.20
#